data_AF-A0A6I8WFL9-F1
#
_entry.id   AF-A0A6I8WFL9-F1
#
_cell.length_a   1.000
_cell.length_b   1.000
_cell.length_c   1.000
_cell.angle_alpha   90.00
_cell.angle_beta   90.00
_cell.angle_gamma   90.00
#
_symmetry.space_group_name_H-M   'P 1'
#
loop_
_entity.id
_entity.type
_entity.pdbx_description
1 polymer ?
#
loop_
_entity_poly.entity_id
_entity_poly.type
_entity_poly.pdbx_seq_one_letter_code
_entity_poly.pdbx_strand_id
1 'polypeptide(L)'
;METKEIFDAAPLSVSQFLSETGQGLYIPPYQRAYSWELPKIRRLLSDVAHGLDQLAEFEDSICFLGTVIALRDINYTTVEPKYRSQVPSKVMTIIDGQQRMTTLLLLTTVLHEEIRVRAEKLTRDDEPSVWCYNQALDVTGRLSNCFEEDMRYGEHRYYPRLIRSYYDVWSRNKGEARYRSPIGYYLESYGAYARDPDAVKPYRHVPIDPDKTDGVDLEAYRHLDRMRDQMRSMLRKAVGAGVKREDDIQLPTGTDIGQSQNLQFALFNSEFPPSVVEQLEDDAKMTPLTRLIVFANYLLHRVTVAVVTAKREDYGFDMFEALNTTGQPLTAIETFKPRAIKEEGLDEWQESESKLHFDVVEAYLDREGSSSADKRQTVTSSVLLPFAMFQDGTKLTKRLNDQRRYLRTVFDKDPDIVARRKVLAGLAQVARFYEGPWGSPTKVPSCDDATLRTQAGIALAALREGGHDIVVGLLTRYFAAHRLSSPETVESSARQFLLAARSCAAFYALWRGSFGSTAGIDGVYRSLMTHVVEEGMPRFARFERDLTEVPPVEALQSYLKEQLRSEGIYDKQQWVARAAMTPVYQHSKPLTRLLLLAASQNSTPDSATPGLVVRGKSGLLETLELERWNDEAFATIEHVAPQAPSSNGSWNADLYEDPELINRIGNLTLLPAVENASASNRAWHLKRLMFRALSAATVEEAEKTLADAEAQGLRLGSGAGEIVRQARYLPLVAALAQREEEWTAEFVEARSQRLCSLAWDALTPWLGFEP
;
A
#
# COMPACT_ATOMS: atom_id res chain seq x y z
N MET A 1 13.43 4.22 -34.89
CA MET A 1 13.06 5.39 -34.07
C MET A 1 14.37 5.99 -33.62
N GLU A 2 14.64 7.24 -34.02
CA GLU A 2 15.89 7.90 -33.65
C GLU A 2 15.80 8.40 -32.20
N THR A 3 16.90 8.35 -31.43
CA THR A 3 16.92 8.73 -30.01
C THR A 3 16.47 10.18 -29.75
N LYS A 4 16.60 11.05 -30.76
CA LYS A 4 16.14 12.45 -30.72
C LYS A 4 14.61 12.60 -30.84
N GLU A 5 13.88 11.53 -31.12
CA GLU A 5 12.42 11.55 -31.23
C GLU A 5 11.69 11.23 -29.92
N ILE A 6 12.43 11.01 -28.83
CA ILE A 6 11.85 10.51 -27.56
C ILE A 6 11.30 11.67 -26.71
N PHE A 7 12.08 12.73 -26.48
CA PHE A 7 11.69 13.90 -25.68
C PHE A 7 12.52 15.14 -26.03
N ASP A 8 11.99 16.32 -25.69
CA ASP A 8 12.68 17.60 -25.71
C ASP A 8 12.88 18.11 -24.27
N ALA A 9 13.99 18.77 -23.96
CA ALA A 9 14.24 19.33 -22.63
C ALA A 9 14.80 20.76 -22.72
N ALA A 10 14.22 21.69 -21.97
CA ALA A 10 14.66 23.09 -21.93
C ALA A 10 14.52 23.69 -20.53
N PRO A 11 15.50 24.49 -20.06
CA PRO A 11 15.30 25.34 -18.90
C PRO A 11 14.42 26.53 -19.30
N LEU A 12 13.30 26.71 -18.61
CA LEU A 12 12.36 27.82 -18.83
C LEU A 12 12.15 28.59 -17.54
N SER A 13 12.09 29.92 -17.62
CA SER A 13 11.64 30.73 -16.49
C SER A 13 10.15 30.50 -16.19
N VAL A 14 9.71 30.85 -14.99
CA VAL A 14 8.29 30.77 -14.61
C VAL A 14 7.41 31.53 -15.62
N SER A 15 7.81 32.73 -16.04
CA SER A 15 7.06 33.49 -17.03
C SER A 15 7.06 32.81 -18.40
N GLN A 16 8.20 32.29 -18.87
CA GLN A 16 8.29 31.60 -20.15
C GLN A 16 7.35 30.38 -20.23
N PHE A 17 7.27 29.59 -19.15
CA PHE A 17 6.42 28.40 -19.13
C PHE A 17 4.95 28.70 -18.82
N LEU A 18 4.65 29.54 -17.83
CA LEU A 18 3.28 29.79 -17.39
C LEU A 18 2.55 30.87 -18.21
N SER A 19 3.25 31.69 -19.00
CA SER A 19 2.65 32.76 -19.82
C SER A 19 2.72 32.51 -21.33
N GLU A 20 3.03 31.29 -21.77
CA GLU A 20 3.10 30.97 -23.19
C GLU A 20 1.71 31.10 -23.85
N THR A 21 1.60 31.96 -24.86
CA THR A 21 0.33 32.22 -25.55
C THR A 21 -0.25 30.94 -26.16
N GLY A 22 -1.53 30.72 -25.90
CA GLY A 22 -2.28 29.56 -26.35
C GLY A 22 -1.98 28.26 -25.61
N GLN A 23 -1.21 28.31 -24.51
CA GLN A 23 -0.88 27.14 -23.68
C GLN A 23 -1.90 26.91 -22.55
N GLY A 24 -2.35 25.67 -22.37
CA GLY A 24 -3.07 25.22 -21.19
C GLY A 24 -2.34 24.07 -20.52
N LEU A 25 -2.32 24.04 -19.20
CA LEU A 25 -1.76 22.95 -18.41
C LEU A 25 -2.90 22.03 -17.94
N TYR A 26 -2.70 20.71 -18.09
CA TYR A 26 -3.73 19.72 -17.80
C TYR A 26 -3.22 18.70 -16.78
N ILE A 27 -3.96 18.53 -15.68
CA ILE A 27 -3.72 17.49 -14.67
C ILE A 27 -4.48 16.22 -15.08
N PRO A 28 -3.77 15.12 -15.38
CA PRO A 28 -4.39 13.87 -15.80
C PRO A 28 -5.02 13.08 -14.62
N PRO A 29 -5.84 12.05 -14.91
CA PRO A 29 -6.62 11.28 -13.93
C PRO A 29 -5.83 10.69 -12.77
N TYR A 30 -4.62 10.22 -13.08
CA TYR A 30 -3.78 9.41 -12.20
C TYR A 30 -3.02 10.23 -11.17
N GLN A 31 -3.02 11.56 -11.29
CA GLN A 31 -2.30 12.39 -10.36
C GLN A 31 -3.04 12.53 -9.02
N ARG A 32 -2.26 12.62 -7.94
CA ARG A 32 -2.79 12.85 -6.60
C ARG A 32 -3.39 14.25 -6.44
N ALA A 33 -4.18 14.47 -5.38
CA ALA A 33 -4.62 15.80 -5.00
C ALA A 33 -3.44 16.69 -4.60
N TYR A 34 -3.63 18.02 -4.57
CA TYR A 34 -2.61 18.95 -4.06
C TYR A 34 -2.38 18.70 -2.56
N SER A 35 -1.13 18.46 -2.17
CA SER A 35 -0.76 18.02 -0.82
C SER A 35 0.54 18.64 -0.30
N TRP A 36 1.09 19.65 -0.98
CA TRP A 36 2.21 20.40 -0.40
C TRP A 36 1.78 21.07 0.91
N GLU A 37 2.59 20.85 1.94
CA GLU A 37 2.40 21.39 3.28
C GLU A 37 3.31 22.60 3.52
N LEU A 38 3.06 23.29 4.63
CA LEU A 38 3.75 24.51 5.01
C LEU A 38 5.29 24.43 4.93
N PRO A 39 5.99 23.35 5.35
CA PRO A 39 7.44 23.28 5.24
C PRO A 39 7.97 23.40 3.80
N LYS A 40 7.27 22.80 2.83
CA LYS A 40 7.67 22.85 1.41
C LYS A 40 7.44 24.25 0.81
N ILE A 41 6.33 24.89 1.20
CA ILE A 41 6.03 26.27 0.79
C ILE A 41 7.05 27.25 1.38
N ARG A 42 7.39 27.10 2.68
CA ARG A 42 8.41 27.91 3.34
C ARG A 42 9.75 27.80 2.62
N ARG A 43 10.17 26.58 2.31
CA ARG A 43 11.40 26.31 1.56
C ARG A 43 11.37 26.98 0.20
N LEU A 44 10.30 26.80 -0.59
CA LEU A 44 10.17 27.45 -1.90
C LEU A 44 10.35 28.98 -1.79
N LEU A 45 9.63 29.62 -0.87
CA LEU A 45 9.70 31.07 -0.72
C LEU A 45 11.07 31.55 -0.21
N SER A 46 11.69 30.78 0.68
CA SER A 46 13.05 31.04 1.19
C SER A 46 14.09 30.92 0.09
N ASP A 47 14.01 29.89 -0.76
CA ASP A 47 14.96 29.65 -1.86
C ASP A 47 14.86 30.77 -2.91
N VAL A 48 13.64 31.22 -3.23
CA VAL A 48 13.41 32.36 -4.14
C VAL A 48 13.93 33.66 -3.53
N ALA A 49 13.66 33.91 -2.25
CA ALA A 49 14.08 35.11 -1.56
C ALA A 49 15.61 35.19 -1.39
N HIS A 50 16.25 34.07 -1.09
CA HIS A 50 17.70 33.96 -1.02
C HIS A 50 18.34 34.19 -2.40
N GLY A 51 17.78 33.61 -3.46
CA GLY A 51 18.26 33.87 -4.82
C GLY A 51 18.16 35.35 -5.21
N LEU A 52 17.07 36.02 -4.80
CA LEU A 52 16.90 37.47 -4.99
C LEU A 52 17.96 38.28 -4.22
N ASP A 53 18.20 37.92 -2.95
CA ASP A 53 19.21 38.58 -2.11
C ASP A 53 20.62 38.46 -2.74
N GLN A 54 20.96 37.27 -3.22
CA GLN A 54 22.22 37.01 -3.93
C GLN A 54 22.36 37.78 -5.25
N LEU A 55 21.26 38.23 -5.87
CA LEU A 55 21.31 38.99 -7.12
C LEU A 55 22.01 40.36 -6.96
N ALA A 56 22.07 40.89 -5.74
CA ALA A 56 22.80 42.12 -5.47
C ALA A 56 24.32 41.95 -5.67
N GLU A 57 24.84 40.77 -5.34
CA GLU A 57 26.26 40.42 -5.44
C GLU A 57 26.60 39.68 -6.74
N PHE A 58 25.69 38.84 -7.24
CA PHE A 58 25.90 37.94 -8.38
C PHE A 58 24.81 38.10 -9.45
N GLU A 59 25.15 38.74 -10.58
CA GLU A 59 24.22 39.04 -11.69
C GLU A 59 23.59 37.78 -12.33
N ASP A 60 24.29 36.64 -12.27
CA ASP A 60 23.84 35.35 -12.80
C ASP A 60 22.99 34.54 -11.80
N SER A 61 22.63 35.12 -10.65
CA SER A 61 21.80 34.42 -9.64
C SER A 61 20.45 33.99 -10.24
N ILE A 62 20.19 32.69 -10.14
CA ILE A 62 18.92 32.05 -10.52
C ILE A 62 18.49 31.08 -9.43
N CYS A 63 17.18 30.85 -9.31
CA CYS A 63 16.62 29.82 -8.43
C CYS A 63 16.08 28.67 -9.28
N PHE A 64 16.64 27.47 -9.13
CA PHE A 64 16.20 26.29 -9.87
C PHE A 64 15.22 25.45 -9.04
N LEU A 65 13.99 25.29 -9.52
CA LEU A 65 12.91 24.57 -8.79
C LEU A 65 12.86 23.06 -9.06
N GLY A 66 13.66 22.58 -10.00
CA GLY A 66 13.65 21.19 -10.44
C GLY A 66 12.96 21.00 -11.79
N THR A 67 12.52 19.76 -12.02
CA THR A 67 12.00 19.31 -13.32
C THR A 67 10.47 19.28 -13.35
N VAL A 68 9.89 19.61 -14.50
CA VAL A 68 8.49 19.34 -14.85
C VAL A 68 8.51 18.40 -16.04
N ILE A 69 7.82 17.27 -15.93
CA ILE A 69 7.65 16.33 -17.04
C ILE A 69 6.25 16.53 -17.58
N ALA A 70 6.15 16.88 -18.84
CA ALA A 70 4.89 17.12 -19.51
C ALA A 70 4.81 16.33 -20.83
N LEU A 71 3.60 16.01 -21.24
CA LEU A 71 3.29 15.48 -22.56
C LEU A 71 2.63 16.59 -23.36
N ARG A 72 3.15 16.88 -24.55
CA ARG A 72 2.51 17.81 -25.48
C ARG A 72 1.41 17.06 -26.24
N ASP A 73 0.16 17.32 -25.88
CA ASP A 73 -0.99 16.64 -26.48
C ASP A 73 -1.49 17.38 -27.72
N ILE A 74 -0.81 17.15 -28.84
CA ILE A 74 -1.10 17.82 -30.13
C ILE A 74 -2.42 17.29 -30.75
N ASN A 75 -2.83 16.07 -30.40
CA ASN A 75 -3.99 15.40 -30.97
C ASN A 75 -5.23 15.43 -30.04
N TYR A 76 -5.13 16.10 -28.88
CA TYR A 76 -6.17 16.11 -27.85
C TYR A 76 -6.65 14.70 -27.49
N THR A 77 -5.69 13.81 -27.23
CA THR A 77 -5.90 12.39 -26.93
C THR A 77 -5.91 12.08 -25.44
N THR A 78 -5.36 12.97 -24.62
CA THR A 78 -5.23 12.86 -23.16
C THR A 78 -6.14 13.83 -22.41
N VAL A 79 -6.51 14.93 -23.06
CA VAL A 79 -7.63 15.77 -22.65
C VAL A 79 -8.88 15.20 -23.29
N GLU A 80 -9.90 14.91 -22.50
CA GLU A 80 -11.20 14.51 -23.04
C GLU A 80 -11.87 15.75 -23.65
N PRO A 81 -11.85 15.92 -24.99
CA PRO A 81 -12.26 17.18 -25.57
C PRO A 81 -13.76 17.07 -25.87
N LYS A 82 -14.60 17.55 -24.94
CA LYS A 82 -16.03 17.75 -25.26
C LYS A 82 -16.17 18.75 -26.42
N TYR A 83 -15.23 19.69 -26.56
CA TYR A 83 -15.22 20.74 -27.60
C TYR A 83 -13.82 21.02 -28.20
N ARG A 84 -13.34 20.14 -29.11
CA ARG A 84 -11.99 20.24 -29.73
C ARG A 84 -11.63 21.60 -30.35
N SER A 85 -12.58 22.36 -30.87
CA SER A 85 -12.32 23.68 -31.46
C SER A 85 -12.10 24.80 -30.43
N GLN A 86 -12.40 24.53 -29.16
CA GLN A 86 -12.45 25.53 -28.09
C GLN A 86 -11.30 25.41 -27.09
N VAL A 87 -10.62 24.27 -27.03
CA VAL A 87 -9.46 24.04 -26.15
C VAL A 87 -8.26 24.92 -26.53
N PRO A 88 -7.31 25.16 -25.61
CA PRO A 88 -6.04 25.82 -25.93
C PRO A 88 -5.30 25.16 -27.10
N SER A 89 -4.59 25.96 -27.88
CA SER A 89 -3.82 25.49 -29.04
C SER A 89 -2.64 24.57 -28.68
N LYS A 90 -2.15 24.67 -27.44
CA LYS A 90 -1.08 23.84 -26.89
C LYS A 90 -1.55 23.33 -25.53
N VAL A 91 -1.84 22.04 -25.40
CA VAL A 91 -2.12 21.47 -24.09
C VAL A 91 -0.94 20.64 -23.61
N MET A 92 -0.46 20.98 -22.42
CA MET A 92 0.63 20.29 -21.74
C MET A 92 0.07 19.47 -20.59
N THR A 93 0.02 18.15 -20.76
CA THR A 93 -0.43 17.22 -19.73
C THR A 93 0.72 16.98 -18.75
N ILE A 94 0.54 17.36 -17.49
CA ILE A 94 1.58 17.32 -16.46
C ILE A 94 1.70 15.89 -15.89
N ILE A 95 2.78 15.19 -16.25
CA ILE A 95 3.13 13.86 -15.73
C ILE A 95 3.86 13.98 -14.40
N ASP A 96 4.71 15.00 -14.23
CA ASP A 96 5.36 15.30 -12.96
C ASP A 96 5.54 16.81 -12.77
N GLY A 97 5.53 17.23 -11.51
CA GLY A 97 5.66 18.64 -11.12
C GLY A 97 4.33 19.34 -10.87
N GLN A 98 3.19 18.62 -10.86
CA GLN A 98 1.88 19.20 -10.55
C GLN A 98 1.90 20.02 -9.27
N GLN A 99 2.45 19.47 -8.18
CA GLN A 99 2.44 20.14 -6.88
C GLN A 99 3.17 21.49 -6.95
N ARG A 100 4.34 21.53 -7.62
CA ARG A 100 5.10 22.77 -7.85
C ARG A 100 4.30 23.76 -8.68
N MET A 101 3.68 23.31 -9.78
CA MET A 101 2.93 24.18 -10.68
C MET A 101 1.71 24.78 -9.98
N THR A 102 0.98 23.98 -9.21
CA THR A 102 -0.12 24.46 -8.37
C THR A 102 0.38 25.52 -7.38
N THR A 103 1.46 25.26 -6.64
CA THR A 103 2.00 26.24 -5.69
C THR A 103 2.48 27.54 -6.37
N LEU A 104 3.14 27.45 -7.53
CA LEU A 104 3.58 28.62 -8.29
C LEU A 104 2.40 29.47 -8.75
N LEU A 105 1.35 28.84 -9.29
CA LEU A 105 0.15 29.56 -9.72
C LEU A 105 -0.53 30.27 -8.54
N LEU A 106 -0.66 29.60 -7.39
CA LEU A 106 -1.16 30.25 -6.15
C LEU A 106 -0.26 31.41 -5.70
N LEU A 107 1.06 31.29 -5.83
CA LEU A 107 1.98 32.37 -5.49
C LEU A 107 1.80 33.56 -6.43
N THR A 108 1.61 33.33 -7.73
CA THR A 108 1.37 34.42 -8.70
C THR A 108 0.08 35.18 -8.41
N THR A 109 -1.00 34.50 -8.00
CA THR A 109 -2.26 35.17 -7.61
C THR A 109 -2.11 35.94 -6.29
N VAL A 110 -1.38 35.41 -5.31
CA VAL A 110 -1.11 36.12 -4.05
C VAL A 110 -0.28 37.38 -4.30
N LEU A 111 0.77 37.30 -5.11
CA LEU A 111 1.59 38.46 -5.48
C LEU A 111 0.78 39.49 -6.25
N HIS A 112 -0.01 39.05 -7.24
CA HIS A 112 -0.88 39.92 -8.02
C HIS A 112 -1.83 40.71 -7.11
N GLU A 113 -2.49 40.04 -6.15
CA GLU A 113 -3.40 40.69 -5.21
C GLU A 113 -2.68 41.69 -4.31
N GLU A 114 -1.58 41.27 -3.69
CA GLU A 114 -0.86 42.07 -2.70
C GLU A 114 -0.20 43.31 -3.34
N ILE A 115 0.27 43.22 -4.59
CA ILE A 115 0.80 44.35 -5.36
C ILE A 115 -0.33 45.29 -5.77
N ARG A 116 -1.38 44.77 -6.41
CA ARG A 116 -2.53 45.57 -6.90
C ARG A 116 -3.19 46.37 -5.77
N VAL A 117 -3.50 45.71 -4.65
CA VAL A 117 -4.18 46.35 -3.50
C VAL A 117 -3.31 47.43 -2.83
N ARG A 118 -1.97 47.29 -2.86
CA ARG A 118 -1.06 48.32 -2.32
C ARG A 118 -0.86 49.47 -3.29
N ALA A 119 -0.72 49.17 -4.58
CA ALA A 119 -0.55 50.17 -5.64
C ALA A 119 -1.72 51.17 -5.66
N GLU A 120 -2.96 50.70 -5.47
CA GLU A 120 -4.13 51.59 -5.42
C GLU A 120 -4.12 52.58 -4.24
N LYS A 121 -3.32 52.33 -3.19
CA LYS A 121 -3.20 53.22 -2.01
C LYS A 121 -2.15 54.32 -2.16
N LEU A 122 -1.44 54.35 -3.30
CA LEU A 122 -0.49 55.41 -3.65
C LEU A 122 -1.23 56.68 -4.08
N THR A 123 -0.66 57.83 -3.71
CA THR A 123 -1.22 59.17 -3.97
C THR A 123 -1.07 59.62 -5.41
N ARG A 124 0.01 59.19 -6.10
CA ARG A 124 0.24 59.38 -7.55
C ARG A 124 0.37 60.86 -7.95
N ASP A 125 0.89 61.68 -7.04
CA ASP A 125 1.09 63.13 -7.18
C ASP A 125 2.56 63.54 -7.40
N ASP A 126 3.49 62.62 -7.17
CA ASP A 126 4.93 62.79 -7.32
C ASP A 126 5.53 61.75 -8.28
N GLU A 127 6.72 62.03 -8.83
CA GLU A 127 7.41 61.14 -9.77
C GLU A 127 7.63 59.73 -9.18
N PRO A 128 8.14 59.56 -7.95
CA PRO A 128 8.31 58.23 -7.35
C PRO A 128 7.02 57.42 -7.22
N SER A 129 5.94 58.00 -6.71
CA SER A 129 4.68 57.29 -6.52
C SER A 129 4.03 56.91 -7.86
N VAL A 130 4.18 57.74 -8.90
CA VAL A 130 3.79 57.42 -10.28
C VAL A 130 4.67 56.30 -10.85
N TRP A 131 5.98 56.34 -10.65
CA TRP A 131 6.90 55.30 -11.11
C TRP A 131 6.56 53.95 -10.49
N CYS A 132 6.39 53.90 -9.16
CA CYS A 132 6.07 52.68 -8.42
C CYS A 132 4.72 52.10 -8.86
N TYR A 133 3.72 52.95 -9.09
CA TYR A 133 2.42 52.53 -9.62
C TYR A 133 2.54 51.90 -11.02
N ASN A 134 3.31 52.51 -11.92
CA ASN A 134 3.53 51.97 -13.26
C ASN A 134 4.26 50.61 -13.23
N GLN A 135 5.26 50.46 -12.36
CA GLN A 135 5.93 49.16 -12.15
C GLN A 135 4.97 48.10 -11.59
N ALA A 136 4.06 48.50 -10.69
CA ALA A 136 3.03 47.62 -10.17
C ALA A 136 2.06 47.17 -11.28
N LEU A 137 1.62 48.07 -12.16
CA LEU A 137 0.76 47.74 -13.30
C LEU A 137 1.44 46.76 -14.27
N ASP A 138 2.70 47.01 -14.63
CA ASP A 138 3.45 46.16 -15.55
C ASP A 138 3.65 44.74 -14.99
N VAL A 139 4.08 44.60 -13.72
CA VAL A 139 4.31 43.28 -13.12
C VAL A 139 3.00 42.53 -12.88
N THR A 140 1.91 43.22 -12.51
CA THR A 140 0.59 42.59 -12.33
C THR A 140 0.02 42.09 -13.66
N GLY A 141 0.22 42.82 -14.77
CA GLY A 141 -0.12 42.33 -16.11
C GLY A 141 0.66 41.08 -16.53
N ARG A 142 1.94 40.98 -16.14
CA ARG A 142 2.74 39.76 -16.38
C ARG A 142 2.34 38.60 -15.47
N LEU A 143 1.96 38.88 -14.22
CA LEU A 143 1.45 37.88 -13.28
C LEU A 143 0.09 37.31 -13.73
N SER A 144 -0.81 38.14 -14.28
CA SER A 144 -2.11 37.66 -14.79
C SER A 144 -1.94 36.68 -15.94
N ASN A 145 -1.02 36.94 -16.86
CA ASN A 145 -0.68 36.00 -17.92
C ASN A 145 -0.21 34.63 -17.39
N CYS A 146 0.28 34.53 -16.15
CA CYS A 146 0.67 33.24 -15.58
C CYS A 146 -0.53 32.39 -15.15
N PHE A 147 -1.59 32.99 -14.58
CA PHE A 147 -2.70 32.23 -14.00
C PHE A 147 -3.93 32.13 -14.90
N GLU A 148 -4.03 32.95 -15.95
CA GLU A 148 -5.10 32.90 -16.95
C GLU A 148 -4.58 33.08 -18.38
N GLU A 149 -5.28 32.48 -19.33
CA GLU A 149 -5.08 32.64 -20.77
C GLU A 149 -6.27 33.38 -21.38
N ASP A 150 -5.99 34.46 -22.12
CA ASP A 150 -6.99 35.22 -22.84
C ASP A 150 -7.23 34.63 -24.25
N MET A 151 -8.38 33.98 -24.44
CA MET A 151 -8.79 33.37 -25.72
C MET A 151 -9.30 34.39 -26.75
N ARG A 152 -9.15 35.70 -26.48
CA ARG A 152 -9.52 36.88 -27.29
C ARG A 152 -11.02 37.13 -27.46
N TYR A 153 -11.81 36.07 -27.60
CA TYR A 153 -13.27 36.14 -27.80
C TYR A 153 -13.99 34.96 -27.14
N GLY A 154 -15.32 35.06 -27.05
CA GLY A 154 -16.19 34.08 -26.41
C GLY A 154 -16.87 34.63 -25.17
N GLU A 155 -17.95 33.98 -24.76
CA GLU A 155 -18.67 34.33 -23.52
C GLU A 155 -17.84 33.97 -22.28
N HIS A 156 -17.07 32.87 -22.33
CA HIS A 156 -15.99 32.54 -21.41
C HIS A 156 -14.63 32.77 -22.09
N ARG A 157 -14.20 34.03 -22.13
CA ARG A 157 -12.95 34.46 -22.77
C ARG A 157 -11.68 34.03 -22.04
N TYR A 158 -11.70 34.02 -20.70
CA TYR A 158 -10.51 33.82 -19.87
C TYR A 158 -10.46 32.41 -19.31
N TYR A 159 -9.42 31.66 -19.67
CA TYR A 159 -9.23 30.28 -19.25
C TYR A 159 -8.27 30.20 -18.07
N PRO A 160 -8.60 29.44 -17.01
CA PRO A 160 -7.61 29.06 -16.00
C PRO A 160 -6.41 28.37 -16.65
N ARG A 161 -5.18 28.77 -16.27
CA ARG A 161 -3.95 28.21 -16.85
C ARG A 161 -3.80 26.71 -16.59
N LEU A 162 -4.27 26.23 -15.44
CA LEU A 162 -4.17 24.83 -15.01
C LEU A 162 -5.55 24.28 -14.64
N ILE A 163 -5.94 23.19 -15.29
CA ILE A 163 -7.20 22.50 -15.00
C ILE A 163 -6.97 21.01 -14.75
N ARG A 164 -7.95 20.32 -14.17
CA ARG A 164 -7.90 18.88 -13.86
C ARG A 164 -8.94 18.08 -14.61
N SER A 165 -8.51 16.93 -15.13
CA SER A 165 -9.36 15.90 -15.71
C SER A 165 -10.58 15.58 -14.86
N TYR A 166 -11.69 15.17 -15.47
CA TYR A 166 -13.03 14.92 -14.89
C TYR A 166 -13.78 16.14 -14.37
N TYR A 167 -13.09 17.01 -13.66
CA TYR A 167 -13.73 18.11 -12.94
C TYR A 167 -13.89 19.34 -13.84
N ASP A 168 -12.88 19.62 -14.66
CA ASP A 168 -12.76 20.88 -15.38
C ASP A 168 -12.83 20.70 -16.90
N VAL A 169 -13.40 21.69 -17.58
CA VAL A 169 -13.58 21.77 -19.02
C VAL A 169 -13.36 23.20 -19.48
N TRP A 170 -12.36 23.40 -20.33
CA TRP A 170 -12.20 24.63 -21.09
C TRP A 170 -13.26 24.72 -22.19
N SER A 171 -14.02 25.82 -22.22
CA SER A 171 -14.92 26.17 -23.33
C SER A 171 -15.13 27.68 -23.37
N ARG A 172 -15.41 28.22 -24.55
CA ARG A 172 -15.70 29.64 -24.79
C ARG A 172 -17.19 29.95 -24.65
N ASN A 173 -18.04 28.93 -24.65
CA ASN A 173 -19.50 29.09 -24.59
C ASN A 173 -20.00 29.02 -23.15
N LYS A 174 -20.99 29.85 -22.82
CA LYS A 174 -21.63 29.84 -21.50
C LYS A 174 -22.38 28.53 -21.27
N GLY A 175 -22.16 27.93 -20.09
CA GLY A 175 -22.76 26.64 -19.71
C GLY A 175 -21.98 25.40 -20.15
N GLU A 176 -21.01 25.55 -21.05
CA GLU A 176 -20.09 24.47 -21.44
C GLU A 176 -18.79 24.49 -20.63
N ALA A 177 -18.31 25.69 -20.26
CA ALA A 177 -17.15 25.85 -19.40
C ALA A 177 -17.49 25.38 -17.99
N ARG A 178 -16.60 24.57 -17.39
CA ARG A 178 -16.82 23.99 -16.06
C ARG A 178 -15.50 23.98 -15.31
N TYR A 179 -15.46 24.46 -14.07
CA TYR A 179 -14.27 24.38 -13.23
C TYR A 179 -14.68 23.95 -11.82
N ARG A 180 -14.47 22.67 -11.50
CA ARG A 180 -14.87 22.00 -10.25
C ARG A 180 -13.71 21.38 -9.48
N SER A 181 -12.49 21.42 -10.01
CA SER A 181 -11.32 21.00 -9.24
C SER A 181 -10.87 22.13 -8.31
N PRO A 182 -10.19 21.83 -7.18
CA PRO A 182 -9.74 22.86 -6.25
C PRO A 182 -8.95 23.99 -6.93
N ILE A 183 -8.03 23.64 -7.84
CA ILE A 183 -7.20 24.63 -8.53
C ILE A 183 -7.95 25.31 -9.68
N GLY A 184 -8.72 24.57 -10.48
CA GLY A 184 -9.47 25.15 -11.60
C GLY A 184 -10.50 26.18 -11.12
N TYR A 185 -11.28 25.82 -10.11
CA TYR A 185 -12.28 26.70 -9.48
C TYR A 185 -11.62 27.93 -8.82
N TYR A 186 -10.50 27.74 -8.12
CA TYR A 186 -9.77 28.84 -7.50
C TYR A 186 -9.27 29.85 -8.54
N LEU A 187 -8.64 29.39 -9.62
CA LEU A 187 -8.08 30.26 -10.66
C LEU A 187 -9.18 31.00 -11.44
N GLU A 188 -10.29 30.32 -11.75
CA GLU A 188 -11.45 30.98 -12.37
C GLU A 188 -11.99 32.11 -11.47
N SER A 189 -12.25 31.78 -10.21
CA SER A 189 -12.83 32.70 -9.23
C SER A 189 -11.90 33.89 -8.95
N TYR A 190 -10.59 33.61 -8.81
CA TYR A 190 -9.59 34.66 -8.63
C TYR A 190 -9.44 35.52 -9.88
N GLY A 191 -9.42 34.94 -11.07
CA GLY A 191 -9.34 35.68 -12.33
C GLY A 191 -10.52 36.64 -12.52
N ALA A 192 -11.74 36.21 -12.16
CA ALA A 192 -12.91 37.08 -12.16
C ALA A 192 -12.73 38.29 -11.21
N TYR A 193 -12.23 38.05 -10.00
CA TYR A 193 -11.86 39.11 -9.06
C TYR A 193 -10.69 39.99 -9.55
N ALA A 194 -9.74 39.40 -10.28
CA ALA A 194 -8.57 40.10 -10.82
C ALA A 194 -8.96 41.11 -11.92
N ARG A 195 -10.03 40.83 -12.66
CA ARG A 195 -10.55 41.70 -13.73
C ARG A 195 -11.62 42.68 -13.27
N ASP A 196 -12.24 42.46 -12.11
CA ASP A 196 -13.27 43.36 -11.58
C ASP A 196 -12.64 44.71 -11.17
N PRO A 197 -12.96 45.83 -11.87
CA PRO A 197 -12.41 47.14 -11.58
C PRO A 197 -12.95 47.72 -10.26
N ASP A 198 -14.10 47.24 -9.78
CA ASP A 198 -14.75 47.70 -8.55
C ASP A 198 -14.28 46.90 -7.31
N ALA A 199 -13.41 45.91 -7.51
CA ALA A 199 -12.89 45.05 -6.44
C ALA A 199 -11.83 45.74 -5.56
N VAL A 200 -12.29 46.60 -4.63
CA VAL A 200 -11.40 47.36 -3.72
C VAL A 200 -10.94 46.55 -2.50
N LYS A 201 -11.61 45.44 -2.19
CA LYS A 201 -11.32 44.60 -1.02
C LYS A 201 -10.38 43.44 -1.36
N PRO A 202 -9.59 42.93 -0.40
CA PRO A 202 -8.87 41.68 -0.53
C PRO A 202 -9.74 40.53 -1.03
N TYR A 203 -9.17 39.66 -1.87
CA TYR A 203 -9.86 38.46 -2.35
C TYR A 203 -10.19 37.54 -1.18
N ARG A 204 -11.48 37.22 -1.06
CA ARG A 204 -12.02 36.21 -0.17
C ARG A 204 -12.51 35.06 -1.04
N HIS A 205 -11.75 33.97 -1.05
CA HIS A 205 -12.21 32.76 -1.72
C HIS A 205 -13.48 32.26 -1.03
N VAL A 206 -14.51 32.00 -1.84
CA VAL A 206 -15.75 31.38 -1.38
C VAL A 206 -15.66 29.91 -1.78
N PRO A 207 -15.54 28.98 -0.81
CA PRO A 207 -15.49 27.55 -1.10
C PRO A 207 -16.70 27.14 -1.95
N ILE A 208 -16.49 26.13 -2.80
CA ILE A 208 -17.56 25.57 -3.62
C ILE A 208 -18.71 25.07 -2.72
N ASP A 209 -19.94 25.31 -3.15
CA ASP A 209 -21.14 24.89 -2.43
C ASP A 209 -21.26 23.35 -2.51
N PRO A 210 -21.14 22.61 -1.37
CA PRO A 210 -21.15 21.16 -1.37
C PRO A 210 -22.43 20.58 -1.97
N ASP A 211 -23.56 21.27 -1.79
CA ASP A 211 -24.88 20.83 -2.24
C ASP A 211 -25.08 21.01 -3.75
N LYS A 212 -24.13 21.67 -4.44
CA LYS A 212 -24.17 21.92 -5.89
C LYS A 212 -23.18 21.07 -6.69
N THR A 213 -22.39 20.22 -6.04
CA THR A 213 -21.36 19.43 -6.73
C THR A 213 -21.14 18.05 -6.12
N ASP A 214 -21.62 17.01 -6.81
CA ASP A 214 -21.32 15.61 -6.48
C ASP A 214 -19.83 15.26 -6.71
N GLY A 215 -19.26 14.46 -5.81
CA GLY A 215 -17.92 13.86 -5.99
C GLY A 215 -16.72 14.79 -5.75
N VAL A 216 -16.91 15.91 -5.04
CA VAL A 216 -15.85 16.89 -4.76
C VAL A 216 -15.13 16.60 -3.44
N ASP A 217 -13.80 16.59 -3.48
CA ASP A 217 -12.93 16.49 -2.30
C ASP A 217 -12.86 17.83 -1.55
N LEU A 218 -13.77 18.03 -0.59
CA LEU A 218 -13.84 19.24 0.23
C LEU A 218 -12.57 19.49 1.07
N GLU A 219 -11.83 18.44 1.43
CA GLU A 219 -10.59 18.59 2.17
C GLU A 219 -9.49 19.21 1.30
N ALA A 220 -9.39 18.79 0.02
CA ALA A 220 -8.46 19.37 -0.93
C ALA A 220 -8.71 20.87 -1.17
N TYR A 221 -9.98 21.31 -1.22
CA TYR A 221 -10.34 22.73 -1.30
C TYR A 221 -9.86 23.51 -0.08
N ARG A 222 -10.21 23.04 1.13
CA ARG A 222 -9.78 23.67 2.39
C ARG A 222 -8.26 23.71 2.51
N HIS A 223 -7.59 22.66 2.06
CA HIS A 223 -6.13 22.59 2.07
C HIS A 223 -5.49 23.65 1.17
N LEU A 224 -5.96 23.76 -0.07
CA LEU A 224 -5.48 24.77 -1.02
C LEU A 224 -5.66 26.19 -0.45
N ASP A 225 -6.83 26.49 0.12
CA ASP A 225 -7.13 27.78 0.74
C ASP A 225 -6.20 28.09 1.91
N ARG A 226 -6.01 27.12 2.81
CA ARG A 226 -5.05 27.25 3.91
C ARG A 226 -3.66 27.57 3.38
N MET A 227 -3.19 26.85 2.35
CA MET A 227 -1.85 27.07 1.80
C MET A 227 -1.71 28.46 1.17
N ARG A 228 -2.73 28.94 0.46
CA ARG A 228 -2.79 30.30 -0.09
C ARG A 228 -2.73 31.38 1.00
N ASP A 229 -3.49 31.21 2.07
CA ASP A 229 -3.50 32.16 3.19
C ASP A 229 -2.16 32.18 3.95
N GLN A 230 -1.52 31.02 4.09
CA GLN A 230 -0.17 30.93 4.64
C GLN A 230 0.86 31.67 3.77
N MET A 231 0.86 31.45 2.45
CA MET A 231 1.74 32.18 1.51
C MET A 231 1.56 33.69 1.62
N ARG A 232 0.31 34.15 1.65
CA ARG A 232 -0.02 35.56 1.81
C ARG A 232 0.48 36.12 3.14
N SER A 233 0.24 35.40 4.25
CA SER A 233 0.72 35.82 5.57
C SER A 233 2.24 35.91 5.62
N MET A 234 2.95 35.00 4.97
CA MET A 234 4.40 34.98 4.93
C MET A 234 4.97 36.17 4.15
N LEU A 235 4.43 36.46 2.96
CA LEU A 235 4.84 37.63 2.17
C LEU A 235 4.58 38.95 2.89
N ARG A 236 3.43 39.07 3.58
CA ARG A 236 3.10 40.26 4.39
C ARG A 236 4.11 40.49 5.52
N LYS A 237 4.54 39.41 6.19
CA LYS A 237 5.57 39.48 7.22
C LYS A 237 6.93 39.87 6.63
N ALA A 238 7.29 39.30 5.47
CA ALA A 238 8.55 39.57 4.79
C ALA A 238 8.73 41.06 4.44
N VAL A 239 7.65 41.74 4.06
CA VAL A 239 7.67 43.18 3.72
C VAL A 239 7.28 44.12 4.87
N GLY A 240 6.89 43.58 6.03
CA GLY A 240 6.46 44.37 7.19
C GLY A 240 7.63 44.89 8.04
N ALA A 241 7.32 45.85 8.92
CA ALA A 241 8.29 46.51 9.83
C ALA A 241 8.42 45.84 11.22
N GLY A 242 7.89 44.62 11.40
CA GLY A 242 7.88 43.91 12.69
C GLY A 242 9.21 43.20 13.02
N VAL A 243 9.34 42.72 14.26
CA VAL A 243 10.48 41.89 14.70
C VAL A 243 10.53 40.61 13.86
N LYS A 244 11.58 40.48 13.04
CA LYS A 244 11.79 39.32 12.19
C LYS A 244 12.33 38.15 13.02
N ARG A 245 11.73 36.98 12.88
CA ARG A 245 12.29 35.72 13.41
C ARG A 245 13.31 35.14 12.44
N GLU A 246 14.19 34.28 12.94
CA GLU A 246 15.23 33.62 12.13
C GLU A 246 14.63 32.80 10.97
N ASP A 247 13.45 32.19 11.19
CA ASP A 247 12.73 31.38 10.19
C ASP A 247 11.83 32.19 9.22
N ASP A 248 11.84 33.53 9.28
CA ASP A 248 11.03 34.38 8.38
C ASP A 248 11.72 34.59 7.03
N ILE A 249 10.94 34.72 5.96
CA ILE A 249 11.46 35.04 4.62
C ILE A 249 12.12 36.42 4.65
N GLN A 250 13.39 36.48 4.28
CA GLN A 250 14.15 37.72 4.18
C GLN A 250 14.15 38.24 2.75
N LEU A 251 13.54 39.40 2.53
CA LEU A 251 13.62 40.14 1.27
C LEU A 251 14.54 41.35 1.45
N PRO A 252 15.32 41.74 0.41
CA PRO A 252 16.14 42.95 0.44
C PRO A 252 15.37 44.16 0.94
N THR A 253 16.04 45.04 1.70
CA THR A 253 15.44 46.28 2.21
C THR A 253 15.27 47.31 1.09
N GLY A 254 14.53 48.39 1.35
CA GLY A 254 14.41 49.49 0.39
C GLY A 254 15.77 50.09 0.03
N THR A 255 16.63 50.24 1.04
CA THR A 255 18.03 50.70 0.88
C THR A 255 18.85 49.74 0.01
N ASP A 256 18.81 48.44 0.28
CA ASP A 256 19.57 47.44 -0.50
C ASP A 256 19.15 47.45 -1.98
N ILE A 257 17.84 47.57 -2.24
CA ILE A 257 17.28 47.65 -3.60
C ILE A 257 17.74 48.95 -4.30
N GLY A 258 17.69 50.08 -3.58
CA GLY A 258 18.08 51.39 -4.13
C GLY A 258 19.57 51.51 -4.44
N GLN A 259 20.42 50.83 -3.68
CA GLN A 259 21.89 50.87 -3.84
C GLN A 259 22.43 49.83 -4.83
N SER A 260 21.70 48.74 -5.07
CA SER A 260 22.15 47.66 -5.96
C SER A 260 21.81 47.93 -7.43
N GLN A 261 22.76 48.48 -8.19
CA GLN A 261 22.65 48.62 -9.65
C GLN A 261 22.43 47.26 -10.34
N ASN A 262 23.13 46.20 -9.89
CA ASN A 262 23.00 44.85 -10.45
C ASN A 262 21.56 44.35 -10.39
N LEU A 263 20.91 44.47 -9.22
CA LEU A 263 19.52 44.07 -9.03
C LEU A 263 18.58 44.88 -9.93
N GLN A 264 18.78 46.20 -10.01
CA GLN A 264 17.96 47.09 -10.83
C GLN A 264 18.04 46.73 -12.32
N PHE A 265 19.25 46.60 -12.87
CA PHE A 265 19.41 46.19 -14.27
C PHE A 265 18.90 44.77 -14.54
N ALA A 266 19.20 43.82 -13.65
CA ALA A 266 18.81 42.42 -13.84
C ALA A 266 17.29 42.19 -13.86
N LEU A 267 16.50 43.04 -13.19
CA LEU A 267 15.05 42.88 -13.05
C LEU A 267 14.20 43.93 -13.78
N PHE A 268 14.75 45.12 -14.02
CA PHE A 268 14.03 46.25 -14.62
C PHE A 268 14.69 46.77 -15.91
N ASN A 269 15.89 46.27 -16.26
CA ASN A 269 16.67 46.70 -17.42
C ASN A 269 16.98 48.21 -17.45
N SER A 270 16.99 48.86 -16.27
CA SER A 270 17.40 50.24 -16.07
C SER A 270 17.70 50.51 -14.59
N GLU A 271 18.48 51.54 -14.32
CA GLU A 271 18.58 52.10 -12.95
C GLU A 271 17.26 52.77 -12.54
N PHE A 272 17.06 52.88 -11.23
CA PHE A 272 15.92 53.59 -10.66
C PHE A 272 16.18 55.10 -10.67
N PRO A 273 15.14 55.94 -10.86
CA PRO A 273 15.28 57.39 -10.71
C PRO A 273 15.84 57.76 -9.32
N PRO A 274 16.73 58.78 -9.21
CA PRO A 274 17.28 59.19 -7.91
C PRO A 274 16.21 59.53 -6.86
N SER A 275 15.12 60.18 -7.31
CA SER A 275 13.96 60.51 -6.46
C SER A 275 13.24 59.27 -5.91
N VAL A 276 13.23 58.16 -6.68
CA VAL A 276 12.70 56.87 -6.24
C VAL A 276 13.62 56.24 -5.20
N VAL A 277 14.92 56.25 -5.43
CA VAL A 277 15.91 55.67 -4.50
C VAL A 277 15.85 56.36 -3.14
N GLU A 278 15.78 57.70 -3.11
CA GLU A 278 15.66 58.48 -1.88
C GLU A 278 14.37 58.13 -1.11
N GLN A 279 13.24 57.97 -1.80
CA GLN A 279 11.96 57.66 -1.14
C GLN A 279 11.86 56.21 -0.65
N LEU A 280 12.63 55.28 -1.23
CA LEU A 280 12.63 53.87 -0.80
C LEU A 280 13.23 53.64 0.60
N GLU A 281 14.00 54.60 1.13
CA GLU A 281 14.61 54.47 2.46
C GLU A 281 13.56 54.51 3.58
N ASP A 282 12.54 55.39 3.47
CA ASP A 282 11.63 55.69 4.59
C ASP A 282 10.12 55.69 4.27
N ASP A 283 9.69 55.43 3.02
CA ASP A 283 8.26 55.47 2.68
C ASP A 283 7.48 54.21 3.12
N ALA A 284 6.55 54.40 4.06
CA ALA A 284 5.74 53.33 4.67
C ALA A 284 4.81 52.59 3.69
N LYS A 285 4.54 53.12 2.50
CA LYS A 285 3.66 52.52 1.48
C LYS A 285 4.45 52.00 0.28
N MET A 286 5.34 52.82 -0.26
CA MET A 286 6.13 52.54 -1.45
C MET A 286 7.16 51.43 -1.18
N THR A 287 7.88 51.47 -0.06
CA THR A 287 8.95 50.50 0.23
C THR A 287 8.43 49.05 0.31
N PRO A 288 7.35 48.73 1.06
CA PRO A 288 6.79 47.38 1.04
C PRO A 288 6.25 46.94 -0.32
N LEU A 289 5.74 47.87 -1.14
CA LEU A 289 5.24 47.59 -2.48
C LEU A 289 6.38 47.26 -3.44
N THR A 290 7.43 48.09 -3.48
CA THR A 290 8.61 47.86 -4.32
C THR A 290 9.30 46.54 -3.98
N ARG A 291 9.39 46.17 -2.69
CA ARG A 291 9.92 44.86 -2.27
C ARG A 291 9.12 43.68 -2.84
N LEU A 292 7.79 43.80 -2.95
CA LEU A 292 6.96 42.78 -3.60
C LEU A 292 7.14 42.77 -5.13
N ILE A 293 7.27 43.95 -5.77
CA ILE A 293 7.51 44.08 -7.21
C ILE A 293 8.83 43.42 -7.60
N VAL A 294 9.90 43.70 -6.85
CA VAL A 294 11.23 43.09 -7.03
C VAL A 294 11.15 41.57 -6.89
N PHE A 295 10.48 41.07 -5.84
CA PHE A 295 10.29 39.63 -5.65
C PHE A 295 9.48 38.99 -6.79
N ALA A 296 8.43 39.66 -7.28
CA ALA A 296 7.64 39.16 -8.40
C ALA A 296 8.44 39.15 -9.72
N ASN A 297 9.25 40.17 -9.99
CA ASN A 297 10.15 40.18 -11.15
C ASN A 297 11.18 39.05 -11.09
N TYR A 298 11.77 38.82 -9.91
CA TYR A 298 12.68 37.70 -9.71
C TYR A 298 11.99 36.35 -9.92
N LEU A 299 10.80 36.17 -9.35
CA LEU A 299 9.97 34.98 -9.55
C LEU A 299 9.68 34.72 -11.04
N LEU A 300 9.34 35.76 -11.81
CA LEU A 300 8.97 35.61 -13.21
C LEU A 300 10.16 35.29 -14.13
N HIS A 301 11.32 35.90 -13.89
CA HIS A 301 12.44 35.89 -14.84
C HIS A 301 13.65 35.07 -14.41
N ARG A 302 13.86 34.89 -13.10
CA ARG A 302 15.07 34.26 -12.54
C ARG A 302 14.79 32.96 -11.80
N VAL A 303 13.52 32.62 -11.58
CA VAL A 303 13.13 31.27 -11.13
C VAL A 303 12.93 30.38 -12.35
N THR A 304 13.68 29.28 -12.42
CA THR A 304 13.80 28.41 -13.59
C THR A 304 13.32 26.99 -13.27
N VAL A 305 12.64 26.38 -14.23
CA VAL A 305 12.15 25.00 -14.22
C VAL A 305 12.71 24.27 -15.43
N ALA A 306 13.25 23.06 -15.24
CA ALA A 306 13.62 22.21 -16.37
C ALA A 306 12.36 21.52 -16.92
N VAL A 307 11.89 21.94 -18.08
CA VAL A 307 10.70 21.37 -18.71
C VAL A 307 11.12 20.28 -19.69
N VAL A 308 10.70 19.06 -19.39
CA VAL A 308 10.92 17.87 -20.20
C VAL A 308 9.59 17.51 -20.87
N THR A 309 9.57 17.60 -22.20
CA THR A 309 8.39 17.34 -23.02
C THR A 309 8.53 16.00 -23.71
N ALA A 310 7.79 14.99 -23.27
CA ALA A 310 7.72 13.69 -23.93
C ALA A 310 6.83 13.78 -25.19
N LYS A 311 7.15 12.99 -26.22
CA LYS A 311 6.29 12.87 -27.43
C LYS A 311 5.23 11.78 -27.32
N ARG A 312 5.41 10.84 -26.37
CA ARG A 312 4.48 9.74 -26.07
C ARG A 312 4.38 9.54 -24.56
N GLU A 313 3.21 9.08 -24.13
CA GLU A 313 2.89 8.85 -22.73
C GLU A 313 3.83 7.81 -22.09
N ASP A 314 4.09 6.68 -22.77
CA ASP A 314 4.96 5.60 -22.27
C ASP A 314 6.36 6.13 -21.90
N TYR A 315 6.96 6.97 -22.77
CA TYR A 315 8.27 7.58 -22.52
C TYR A 315 8.22 8.62 -21.40
N GLY A 316 7.13 9.38 -21.31
CA GLY A 316 6.93 10.32 -20.20
C GLY A 316 6.91 9.61 -18.85
N PHE A 317 6.30 8.41 -18.77
CA PHE A 317 6.34 7.58 -17.57
C PHE A 317 7.72 6.97 -17.30
N ASP A 318 8.40 6.43 -18.32
CA ASP A 318 9.76 5.90 -18.15
C ASP A 318 10.73 6.99 -17.64
N MET A 319 10.61 8.21 -18.17
CA MET A 319 11.39 9.37 -17.73
C MET A 319 11.02 9.80 -16.32
N PHE A 320 9.74 9.79 -15.97
CA PHE A 320 9.30 10.06 -14.60
C PHE A 320 9.96 9.10 -13.61
N GLU A 321 10.02 7.80 -13.92
CA GLU A 321 10.67 6.85 -13.03
C GLU A 321 12.18 7.08 -12.90
N ALA A 322 12.85 7.40 -14.00
CA ALA A 322 14.29 7.62 -14.00
C ALA A 322 14.70 8.96 -13.35
N LEU A 323 13.89 10.01 -13.53
CA LEU A 323 14.21 11.38 -13.08
C LEU A 323 13.63 11.72 -11.71
N ASN A 324 12.66 10.96 -11.21
CA ASN A 324 12.05 11.24 -9.92
C ASN A 324 13.00 10.87 -8.77
N THR A 325 13.86 11.82 -8.41
CA THR A 325 14.78 11.76 -7.27
C THR A 325 14.07 11.77 -5.91
N THR A 326 12.75 11.99 -5.87
CA THR A 326 11.95 11.86 -4.62
C THR A 326 11.53 10.42 -4.32
N GLY A 327 11.86 9.46 -5.21
CA GLY A 327 11.95 8.03 -4.88
C GLY A 327 10.63 7.27 -4.72
N GLN A 328 9.50 7.76 -5.25
CA GLN A 328 8.21 7.08 -5.11
C GLN A 328 7.55 6.82 -6.47
N PRO A 329 7.94 5.74 -7.20
CA PRO A 329 7.28 5.38 -8.45
C PRO A 329 5.81 5.01 -8.18
N LEU A 330 4.91 5.42 -9.09
CA LEU A 330 3.52 5.00 -9.05
C LEU A 330 3.43 3.49 -9.26
N THR A 331 2.54 2.83 -8.52
CA THR A 331 2.40 1.38 -8.59
C THR A 331 1.82 0.94 -9.95
N ALA A 332 1.93 -0.35 -10.26
CA ALA A 332 1.36 -0.90 -11.49
C ALA A 332 -0.16 -0.67 -11.59
N ILE A 333 -0.88 -0.65 -10.46
CA ILE A 333 -2.33 -0.40 -10.41
C ILE A 333 -2.63 1.09 -10.61
N GLU A 334 -1.87 1.98 -9.96
CA GLU A 334 -2.02 3.44 -10.11
C GLU A 334 -1.78 3.91 -11.55
N THR A 335 -0.77 3.35 -12.22
CA THR A 335 -0.46 3.63 -13.63
C THR A 335 -1.41 2.95 -14.63
N PHE A 336 -2.19 1.97 -14.17
CA PHE A 336 -3.15 1.25 -15.00
C PHE A 336 -4.55 1.87 -14.96
N LYS A 337 -4.93 2.52 -13.85
CA LYS A 337 -6.23 3.20 -13.68
C LYS A 337 -6.65 4.07 -14.89
N PRO A 338 -5.79 4.92 -15.48
CA PRO A 338 -6.17 5.76 -16.63
C PRO A 338 -6.65 4.96 -17.84
N ARG A 339 -6.06 3.79 -18.06
CA ARG A 339 -6.47 2.89 -19.15
C ARG A 339 -7.87 2.37 -18.93
N ALA A 340 -8.20 1.95 -17.70
CA ALA A 340 -9.55 1.50 -17.36
C ALA A 340 -10.58 2.63 -17.53
N ILE A 341 -10.25 3.84 -17.09
CA ILE A 341 -11.17 4.98 -17.23
C ILE A 341 -11.42 5.33 -18.69
N LYS A 342 -10.38 5.29 -19.53
CA LYS A 342 -10.51 5.56 -20.97
C LYS A 342 -11.49 4.62 -21.66
N GLU A 343 -11.53 3.34 -21.27
CA GLU A 343 -12.44 2.37 -21.88
C GLU A 343 -13.88 2.47 -21.37
N GLU A 344 -14.10 2.95 -20.15
CA GLU A 344 -15.43 3.27 -19.62
C GLU A 344 -15.97 4.60 -20.17
N GLY A 345 -15.09 5.57 -20.44
CA GLY A 345 -15.46 6.96 -20.72
C GLY A 345 -15.54 7.78 -19.42
N LEU A 346 -15.06 9.03 -19.44
CA LEU A 346 -14.93 9.78 -18.19
C LEU A 346 -16.28 10.18 -17.58
N ASP A 347 -17.30 10.46 -18.41
CA ASP A 347 -18.64 10.81 -17.95
C ASP A 347 -19.31 9.62 -17.23
N GLU A 348 -19.02 8.38 -17.64
CA GLU A 348 -19.60 7.15 -17.08
C GLU A 348 -18.77 6.54 -15.94
N TRP A 349 -17.49 6.95 -15.79
CA TRP A 349 -16.56 6.36 -14.84
C TRP A 349 -17.07 6.33 -13.40
N GLN A 350 -17.62 7.44 -12.90
CA GLN A 350 -18.03 7.54 -11.49
C GLN A 350 -19.15 6.56 -11.12
N GLU A 351 -20.00 6.21 -12.09
CA GLU A 351 -21.12 5.28 -11.92
C GLU A 351 -20.77 3.86 -12.42
N SER A 352 -19.57 3.67 -12.97
CA SER A 352 -19.14 2.39 -13.55
C SER A 352 -18.82 1.32 -12.50
N GLU A 353 -19.06 0.06 -12.86
CA GLU A 353 -18.63 -1.09 -12.05
C GLU A 353 -17.10 -1.13 -11.89
N SER A 354 -16.36 -0.68 -12.90
CA SER A 354 -14.90 -0.57 -12.86
C SER A 354 -14.42 0.32 -11.71
N LYS A 355 -15.07 1.47 -11.48
CA LYS A 355 -14.75 2.36 -10.35
C LYS A 355 -14.98 1.67 -9.01
N LEU A 356 -16.11 0.97 -8.85
CA LEU A 356 -16.39 0.21 -7.62
C LEU A 356 -15.31 -0.84 -7.33
N HIS A 357 -14.81 -1.51 -8.36
CA HIS A 357 -13.71 -2.47 -8.23
C HIS A 357 -12.38 -1.80 -7.88
N PHE A 358 -12.06 -0.67 -8.52
CA PHE A 358 -10.86 0.11 -8.19
C PHE A 358 -10.89 0.63 -6.75
N ASP A 359 -12.03 1.12 -6.27
CA ASP A 359 -12.15 1.66 -4.91
C ASP A 359 -11.87 0.61 -3.85
N VAL A 360 -12.32 -0.63 -4.07
CA VAL A 360 -12.00 -1.77 -3.20
C VAL A 360 -10.50 -2.02 -3.16
N VAL A 361 -9.85 -2.00 -4.32
CA VAL A 361 -8.40 -2.26 -4.41
C VAL A 361 -7.62 -1.11 -3.80
N GLU A 362 -7.96 0.14 -4.11
CA GLU A 362 -7.30 1.34 -3.58
C GLU A 362 -7.46 1.44 -2.06
N ALA A 363 -8.66 1.19 -1.52
CA ALA A 363 -8.88 1.17 -0.07
C ALA A 363 -7.99 0.15 0.64
N TYR A 364 -7.81 -1.05 0.05
CA TYR A 364 -6.89 -2.06 0.58
C TYR A 364 -5.42 -1.59 0.51
N LEU A 365 -4.98 -1.05 -0.63
CA LEU A 365 -3.61 -0.55 -0.80
C LEU A 365 -3.30 0.64 0.11
N ASP A 366 -4.27 1.51 0.36
CA ASP A 366 -4.14 2.65 1.25
C ASP A 366 -4.02 2.20 2.70
N ARG A 367 -4.83 1.22 3.12
CA ARG A 367 -4.75 0.69 4.48
C ARG A 367 -3.43 -0.03 4.76
N GLU A 368 -3.02 -0.95 3.88
CA GLU A 368 -1.85 -1.81 4.12
C GLU A 368 -0.52 -1.18 3.65
N GLY A 369 -0.59 -0.17 2.78
CA GLY A 369 0.54 0.41 2.05
C GLY A 369 0.81 1.90 2.32
N SER A 370 0.06 2.56 3.19
CA SER A 370 0.21 4.01 3.45
C SER A 370 1.50 4.42 4.14
N SER A 371 2.22 3.49 4.77
CA SER A 371 3.42 3.81 5.55
C SER A 371 4.62 4.27 4.70
N SER A 372 4.77 3.74 3.49
CA SER A 372 5.80 4.18 2.54
C SER A 372 5.49 3.74 1.11
N ALA A 373 6.10 4.38 0.11
CA ALA A 373 5.94 3.97 -1.29
C ALA A 373 6.48 2.55 -1.55
N ASP A 374 7.60 2.16 -0.94
CA ASP A 374 8.13 0.80 -1.03
C ASP A 374 7.17 -0.23 -0.46
N LYS A 375 6.51 0.11 0.67
CA LYS A 375 5.48 -0.74 1.25
C LYS A 375 4.27 -0.84 0.31
N ARG A 376 3.80 0.28 -0.24
CA ARG A 376 2.70 0.29 -1.23
C ARG A 376 3.02 -0.55 -2.47
N GLN A 377 4.25 -0.49 -2.95
CA GLN A 377 4.73 -1.29 -4.08
C GLN A 377 4.78 -2.79 -3.72
N THR A 378 5.20 -3.11 -2.50
CA THR A 378 5.21 -4.48 -1.98
C THR A 378 3.79 -5.04 -1.86
N VAL A 379 2.85 -4.27 -1.30
CA VAL A 379 1.44 -4.65 -1.18
C VAL A 379 0.77 -4.77 -2.56
N THR A 380 1.08 -3.86 -3.49
CA THR A 380 0.60 -3.97 -4.87
C THR A 380 1.09 -5.27 -5.52
N SER A 381 2.36 -5.62 -5.32
CA SER A 381 2.92 -6.88 -5.81
C SER A 381 2.24 -8.09 -5.18
N SER A 382 1.96 -8.07 -3.86
CA SER A 382 1.28 -9.19 -3.19
C SER A 382 -0.16 -9.39 -3.68
N VAL A 383 -0.82 -8.38 -4.23
CA VAL A 383 -2.12 -8.53 -4.90
C VAL A 383 -1.95 -9.03 -6.34
N LEU A 384 -1.03 -8.46 -7.11
CA LEU A 384 -0.89 -8.76 -8.54
C LEU A 384 -0.36 -10.16 -8.84
N LEU A 385 0.54 -10.69 -8.02
CA LEU A 385 1.09 -12.03 -8.20
C LEU A 385 0.00 -13.14 -8.13
N PRO A 386 -0.81 -13.22 -7.04
CA PRO A 386 -1.91 -14.18 -7.00
C PRO A 386 -3.02 -13.84 -7.98
N PHE A 387 -3.26 -12.55 -8.28
CA PHE A 387 -4.19 -12.16 -9.35
C PHE A 387 -3.79 -12.73 -10.71
N ALA A 388 -2.51 -12.68 -11.09
CA ALA A 388 -2.05 -13.21 -12.36
C ALA A 388 -2.28 -14.72 -12.47
N MET A 389 -1.92 -15.45 -11.42
CA MET A 389 -2.16 -16.88 -11.33
C MET A 389 -3.65 -17.22 -11.33
N PHE A 390 -4.47 -16.49 -10.58
CA PHE A 390 -5.94 -16.58 -10.57
C PHE A 390 -6.55 -16.35 -11.95
N GLN A 391 -6.04 -15.35 -12.66
CA GLN A 391 -6.63 -14.82 -13.89
C GLN A 391 -6.33 -15.72 -15.08
N ASP A 392 -5.08 -16.11 -15.29
CA ASP A 392 -4.67 -16.91 -16.46
C ASP A 392 -3.51 -17.89 -16.20
N GLY A 393 -3.08 -18.04 -14.95
CA GLY A 393 -1.97 -18.92 -14.58
C GLY A 393 -0.59 -18.31 -14.76
N THR A 394 -0.48 -17.04 -15.13
CA THR A 394 0.81 -16.40 -15.40
C THR A 394 1.65 -16.29 -14.12
N LYS A 395 2.91 -16.76 -14.20
CA LYS A 395 3.93 -16.53 -13.17
C LYS A 395 4.49 -15.11 -13.29
N LEU A 396 3.80 -14.14 -12.70
CA LEU A 396 4.21 -12.74 -12.72
C LEU A 396 5.43 -12.48 -11.83
N THR A 397 6.37 -11.64 -12.32
CA THR A 397 7.56 -11.25 -11.53
C THR A 397 7.24 -10.10 -10.58
N LYS A 398 8.11 -9.85 -9.59
CA LYS A 398 8.02 -8.69 -8.71
C LYS A 398 8.49 -7.38 -9.37
N ARG A 399 8.92 -7.41 -10.64
CA ARG A 399 9.41 -6.21 -11.35
C ARG A 399 8.23 -5.36 -11.79
N LEU A 400 8.27 -4.07 -11.47
CA LEU A 400 7.19 -3.12 -11.75
C LEU A 400 6.80 -3.07 -13.24
N ASN A 401 7.76 -3.07 -14.15
CA ASN A 401 7.50 -3.04 -15.60
C ASN A 401 6.80 -4.30 -16.10
N ASP A 402 7.11 -5.47 -15.55
CA ASP A 402 6.43 -6.71 -15.91
C ASP A 402 4.98 -6.69 -15.41
N GLN A 403 4.74 -6.17 -14.20
CA GLN A 403 3.41 -6.01 -13.63
C GLN A 403 2.53 -5.05 -14.44
N ARG A 404 3.06 -3.87 -14.82
CA ARG A 404 2.34 -2.90 -15.66
C ARG A 404 1.96 -3.47 -17.01
N ARG A 405 2.93 -4.11 -17.67
CA ARG A 405 2.72 -4.75 -18.97
C ARG A 405 1.68 -5.86 -18.87
N TYR A 406 1.76 -6.70 -17.83
CA TYR A 406 0.78 -7.76 -17.61
C TYR A 406 -0.65 -7.23 -17.45
N LEU A 407 -0.86 -6.22 -16.58
CA LEU A 407 -2.18 -5.61 -16.39
C LEU A 407 -2.77 -5.05 -17.68
N ARG A 408 -1.96 -4.35 -18.48
CA ARG A 408 -2.39 -3.82 -19.78
C ARG A 408 -2.75 -4.95 -20.74
N THR A 409 -1.88 -5.95 -20.87
CA THR A 409 -2.10 -7.08 -21.79
C THR A 409 -3.37 -7.85 -21.44
N VAL A 410 -3.60 -8.17 -20.17
CA VAL A 410 -4.76 -8.99 -19.77
C VAL A 410 -6.08 -8.22 -19.90
N PHE A 411 -6.05 -6.91 -19.66
CA PHE A 411 -7.21 -6.04 -19.84
C PHE A 411 -7.53 -5.79 -21.31
N ASP A 412 -6.52 -5.49 -22.12
CA ASP A 412 -6.70 -5.16 -23.54
C ASP A 412 -7.04 -6.40 -24.40
N LYS A 413 -6.77 -7.62 -23.89
CA LYS A 413 -7.12 -8.87 -24.56
C LYS A 413 -8.63 -9.07 -24.68
N ASP A 414 -9.41 -8.54 -23.75
CA ASP A 414 -10.87 -8.63 -23.78
C ASP A 414 -11.46 -7.58 -24.74
N PRO A 415 -12.35 -7.98 -25.66
CA PRO A 415 -12.80 -7.12 -26.77
C PRO A 415 -13.86 -6.10 -26.36
N ASP A 416 -14.60 -6.35 -25.28
CA ASP A 416 -15.71 -5.52 -24.81
C ASP A 416 -15.54 -5.10 -23.35
N ILE A 417 -16.29 -4.07 -22.96
CA ILE A 417 -16.20 -3.49 -21.61
C ILE A 417 -16.71 -4.44 -20.52
N VAL A 418 -17.65 -5.33 -20.84
CA VAL A 418 -18.23 -6.28 -19.88
C VAL A 418 -17.18 -7.32 -19.48
N ALA A 419 -16.45 -7.88 -20.43
CA ALA A 419 -15.34 -8.80 -20.19
C ALA A 419 -14.20 -8.11 -19.42
N ARG A 420 -13.85 -6.87 -19.80
CA ARG A 420 -12.85 -6.05 -19.09
C ARG A 420 -13.22 -5.76 -17.63
N ARG A 421 -14.49 -5.48 -17.35
CA ARG A 421 -15.00 -5.34 -15.97
C ARG A 421 -14.77 -6.61 -15.15
N LYS A 422 -14.87 -7.81 -15.75
CA LYS A 422 -14.57 -9.09 -15.05
C LYS A 422 -13.09 -9.20 -14.64
N VAL A 423 -12.16 -8.62 -15.40
CA VAL A 423 -10.73 -8.55 -15.03
C VAL A 423 -10.54 -7.70 -13.77
N LEU A 424 -11.16 -6.51 -13.74
CA LEU A 424 -11.10 -5.61 -12.58
C LEU A 424 -11.83 -6.18 -11.37
N ALA A 425 -12.98 -6.82 -11.59
CA ALA A 425 -13.71 -7.55 -10.57
C ALA A 425 -12.84 -8.64 -9.95
N GLY A 426 -12.13 -9.42 -10.77
CA GLY A 426 -11.17 -10.43 -10.30
C GLY A 426 -10.06 -9.85 -9.43
N LEU A 427 -9.48 -8.72 -9.85
CA LEU A 427 -8.46 -8.00 -9.06
C LEU A 427 -9.03 -7.55 -7.69
N ALA A 428 -10.26 -7.04 -7.67
CA ALA A 428 -10.95 -6.66 -6.44
C ALA A 428 -11.26 -7.86 -5.55
N GLN A 429 -11.53 -9.05 -6.10
CA GLN A 429 -11.75 -10.26 -5.28
C GLN A 429 -10.48 -10.72 -4.55
N VAL A 430 -9.30 -10.54 -5.14
CA VAL A 430 -8.03 -10.81 -4.45
C VAL A 430 -7.87 -9.89 -3.24
N ALA A 431 -8.10 -8.59 -3.41
CA ALA A 431 -8.07 -7.64 -2.30
C ALA A 431 -9.07 -8.04 -1.21
N ARG A 432 -10.32 -8.34 -1.57
CA ARG A 432 -11.37 -8.79 -0.63
C ARG A 432 -11.04 -10.09 0.08
N PHE A 433 -10.30 -11.01 -0.56
CA PHE A 433 -9.85 -12.24 0.08
C PHE A 433 -8.78 -11.95 1.14
N TYR A 434 -7.85 -11.05 0.86
CA TYR A 434 -6.89 -10.54 1.83
C TYR A 434 -7.57 -9.84 3.02
N GLU A 435 -8.59 -9.00 2.79
CA GLU A 435 -9.35 -8.34 3.86
C GLU A 435 -10.29 -9.27 4.65
N GLY A 436 -10.68 -10.36 4.00
CA GLY A 436 -11.61 -11.35 4.49
C GLY A 436 -10.88 -12.53 5.13
N PRO A 437 -11.13 -13.76 4.67
CA PRO A 437 -10.72 -14.98 5.38
C PRO A 437 -9.20 -15.22 5.38
N TRP A 438 -8.41 -14.64 4.47
CA TRP A 438 -6.94 -14.75 4.54
C TRP A 438 -6.37 -13.86 5.65
N GLY A 439 -6.71 -12.58 5.68
CA GLY A 439 -6.25 -11.65 6.73
C GLY A 439 -6.90 -11.91 8.10
N SER A 440 -8.11 -12.45 8.13
CA SER A 440 -8.83 -12.79 9.35
C SER A 440 -9.58 -14.10 9.18
N PRO A 441 -8.99 -15.26 9.57
CA PRO A 441 -9.61 -16.57 9.41
C PRO A 441 -10.96 -16.74 10.12
N THR A 442 -11.34 -15.84 11.03
CA THR A 442 -12.68 -15.77 11.63
C THR A 442 -13.77 -15.34 10.63
N LYS A 443 -13.39 -14.68 9.53
CA LYS A 443 -14.26 -14.22 8.44
C LYS A 443 -14.47 -15.26 7.34
N VAL A 444 -14.22 -16.54 7.61
CA VAL A 444 -14.61 -17.62 6.69
C VAL A 444 -16.14 -17.60 6.46
N PRO A 445 -16.60 -17.96 5.24
CA PRO A 445 -18.03 -18.08 4.94
C PRO A 445 -18.79 -18.91 5.97
N SER A 446 -20.04 -18.51 6.24
CA SER A 446 -20.98 -19.37 6.96
C SER A 446 -21.35 -20.57 6.09
N CYS A 447 -21.55 -21.71 6.74
CA CYS A 447 -21.98 -22.98 6.17
C CYS A 447 -22.67 -23.77 7.30
N ASP A 448 -23.63 -24.63 6.97
CA ASP A 448 -24.37 -25.46 7.92
C ASP A 448 -23.45 -26.42 8.71
N ASP A 449 -22.33 -26.82 8.10
CA ASP A 449 -21.31 -27.65 8.74
C ASP A 449 -20.34 -26.79 9.55
N ALA A 450 -20.66 -26.60 10.84
CA ALA A 450 -19.85 -25.84 11.78
C ALA A 450 -18.42 -26.39 11.93
N THR A 451 -18.26 -27.72 11.93
CA THR A 451 -16.95 -28.37 12.02
C THR A 451 -16.09 -28.06 10.80
N LEU A 452 -16.66 -28.16 9.60
CA LEU A 452 -15.98 -27.78 8.35
C LEU A 452 -15.53 -26.32 8.38
N ARG A 453 -16.41 -25.41 8.84
CA ARG A 453 -16.09 -23.98 8.92
C ARG A 453 -14.91 -23.71 9.85
N THR A 454 -14.95 -24.27 11.05
CA THR A 454 -13.90 -24.09 12.06
C THR A 454 -12.58 -24.74 11.62
N GLN A 455 -12.62 -25.90 10.97
CA GLN A 455 -11.45 -26.57 10.37
C GLN A 455 -10.86 -25.78 9.19
N ALA A 456 -11.69 -25.15 8.36
CA ALA A 456 -11.20 -24.27 7.30
C ALA A 456 -10.54 -23.00 7.86
N GLY A 457 -11.02 -22.48 8.99
CA GLY A 457 -10.41 -21.37 9.70
C GLY A 457 -8.96 -21.67 10.13
N ILE A 458 -8.75 -22.76 10.87
CA ILE A 458 -7.38 -23.20 11.25
C ILE A 458 -6.52 -23.53 10.02
N ALA A 459 -7.09 -24.13 8.96
CA ALA A 459 -6.40 -24.39 7.71
C ALA A 459 -5.82 -23.10 7.10
N LEU A 460 -6.63 -22.04 6.97
CA LEU A 460 -6.18 -20.75 6.45
C LEU A 460 -5.15 -20.08 7.36
N ALA A 461 -5.33 -20.16 8.68
CA ALA A 461 -4.37 -19.62 9.64
C ALA A 461 -2.99 -20.28 9.51
N ALA A 462 -2.97 -21.62 9.44
CA ALA A 462 -1.74 -22.40 9.30
C ALA A 462 -1.03 -22.15 7.95
N LEU A 463 -1.79 -22.06 6.85
CA LEU A 463 -1.25 -21.75 5.52
C LEU A 463 -0.63 -20.35 5.48
N ARG A 464 -1.31 -19.35 6.03
CA ARG A 464 -0.84 -17.97 6.09
C ARG A 464 0.40 -17.81 6.95
N GLU A 465 0.36 -18.28 8.19
CA GLU A 465 1.52 -18.20 9.09
C GLU A 465 2.70 -19.02 8.57
N GLY A 466 2.42 -20.10 7.84
CA GLY A 466 3.41 -20.91 7.14
C GLY A 466 4.01 -20.25 5.89
N GLY A 467 3.57 -19.05 5.50
CA GLY A 467 4.05 -18.33 4.32
C GLY A 467 3.66 -18.99 3.00
N HIS A 468 2.57 -19.77 2.97
CA HIS A 468 2.15 -20.54 1.81
C HIS A 468 1.24 -19.72 0.87
N ASP A 469 1.68 -18.53 0.47
CA ASP A 469 0.87 -17.59 -0.33
C ASP A 469 0.53 -18.11 -1.75
N ILE A 470 1.19 -19.18 -2.21
CA ILE A 470 0.94 -19.77 -3.54
C ILE A 470 -0.50 -20.29 -3.70
N VAL A 471 -1.22 -20.56 -2.62
CA VAL A 471 -2.63 -20.97 -2.70
C VAL A 471 -3.59 -19.80 -2.83
N VAL A 472 -3.16 -18.55 -2.60
CA VAL A 472 -4.05 -17.38 -2.54
C VAL A 472 -4.82 -17.21 -3.85
N GLY A 473 -4.17 -17.35 -5.00
CA GLY A 473 -4.86 -17.24 -6.31
C GLY A 473 -5.92 -18.33 -6.50
N LEU A 474 -5.60 -19.58 -6.14
CA LEU A 474 -6.54 -20.71 -6.20
C LEU A 474 -7.72 -20.51 -5.24
N LEU A 475 -7.47 -20.20 -3.97
CA LEU A 475 -8.52 -20.02 -2.97
C LEU A 475 -9.38 -18.78 -3.25
N THR A 476 -8.81 -17.75 -3.88
CA THR A 476 -9.58 -16.59 -4.36
C THR A 476 -10.59 -17.00 -5.43
N ARG A 477 -10.34 -18.02 -6.26
CA ARG A 477 -11.35 -18.53 -7.23
C ARG A 477 -12.60 -19.01 -6.51
N TYR A 478 -12.44 -19.91 -5.55
CA TYR A 478 -13.56 -20.45 -4.79
C TYR A 478 -14.24 -19.38 -3.91
N PHE A 479 -13.46 -18.48 -3.30
CA PHE A 479 -14.00 -17.39 -2.50
C PHE A 479 -14.80 -16.39 -3.35
N ALA A 480 -14.29 -16.02 -4.53
CA ALA A 480 -14.99 -15.17 -5.47
C ALA A 480 -16.31 -15.80 -5.92
N ALA A 481 -16.30 -17.11 -6.21
CA ALA A 481 -17.51 -17.83 -6.60
C ALA A 481 -18.57 -17.83 -5.50
N HIS A 482 -18.16 -18.04 -4.24
CA HIS A 482 -19.06 -17.90 -3.10
C HIS A 482 -19.60 -16.48 -2.95
N ARG A 483 -18.73 -15.47 -2.99
CA ARG A 483 -19.13 -14.07 -2.80
C ARG A 483 -20.10 -13.54 -3.86
N LEU A 484 -20.06 -14.12 -5.06
CA LEU A 484 -20.85 -13.70 -6.21
C LEU A 484 -22.00 -14.69 -6.51
N SER A 485 -22.20 -15.69 -5.65
CA SER A 485 -23.25 -16.70 -5.81
C SER A 485 -24.64 -16.12 -5.54
N SER A 486 -25.66 -16.77 -6.13
CA SER A 486 -27.05 -16.48 -5.83
C SER A 486 -27.44 -17.06 -4.45
N PRO A 487 -28.52 -16.59 -3.82
CA PRO A 487 -29.02 -17.17 -2.56
C PRO A 487 -29.26 -18.69 -2.62
N GLU A 488 -29.53 -19.25 -3.80
CA GLU A 488 -29.75 -20.68 -4.02
C GLU A 488 -28.46 -21.50 -4.04
N THR A 489 -27.33 -20.88 -4.38
CA THR A 489 -26.03 -21.55 -4.59
C THR A 489 -24.96 -21.14 -3.57
N VAL A 490 -25.28 -20.19 -2.68
CA VAL A 490 -24.37 -19.63 -1.69
C VAL A 490 -23.84 -20.66 -0.68
N GLU A 491 -24.68 -21.60 -0.26
CA GLU A 491 -24.31 -22.66 0.68
C GLU A 491 -23.34 -23.66 0.03
N SER A 492 -23.68 -24.13 -1.17
CA SER A 492 -22.82 -25.04 -1.93
C SER A 492 -21.46 -24.42 -2.25
N SER A 493 -21.44 -23.16 -2.69
CA SER A 493 -20.19 -22.44 -3.01
C SER A 493 -19.36 -22.11 -1.76
N ALA A 494 -20.01 -21.80 -0.62
CA ALA A 494 -19.32 -21.68 0.67
C ALA A 494 -18.63 -22.99 1.03
N ARG A 495 -19.36 -24.11 0.95
CA ARG A 495 -18.83 -25.44 1.24
C ARG A 495 -17.64 -25.80 0.35
N GLN A 496 -17.72 -25.51 -0.95
CA GLN A 496 -16.61 -25.70 -1.91
C GLN A 496 -15.35 -24.92 -1.51
N PHE A 497 -15.51 -23.65 -1.12
CA PHE A 497 -14.39 -22.84 -0.61
C PHE A 497 -13.77 -23.42 0.67
N LEU A 498 -14.59 -23.79 1.65
CA LEU A 498 -14.12 -24.34 2.93
C LEU A 498 -13.37 -25.66 2.74
N LEU A 499 -13.87 -26.53 1.87
CA LEU A 499 -13.19 -27.78 1.51
C LEU A 499 -11.89 -27.54 0.74
N ALA A 500 -11.85 -26.55 -0.15
CA ALA A 500 -10.63 -26.20 -0.87
C ALA A 500 -9.54 -25.71 0.10
N ALA A 501 -9.89 -24.87 1.07
CA ALA A 501 -8.97 -24.42 2.12
C ALA A 501 -8.40 -25.58 2.95
N ARG A 502 -9.27 -26.50 3.41
CA ARG A 502 -8.86 -27.72 4.12
C ARG A 502 -7.95 -28.62 3.27
N SER A 503 -8.30 -28.82 2.00
CA SER A 503 -7.53 -29.65 1.06
C SER A 503 -6.12 -29.08 0.86
N CYS A 504 -6.00 -27.77 0.65
CA CYS A 504 -4.72 -27.09 0.52
C CYS A 504 -3.86 -27.21 1.80
N ALA A 505 -4.46 -27.07 2.99
CA ALA A 505 -3.73 -27.21 4.26
C ALA A 505 -3.28 -28.64 4.53
N ALA A 506 -4.12 -29.63 4.21
CA ALA A 506 -3.77 -31.04 4.32
C ALA A 506 -2.64 -31.41 3.36
N PHE A 507 -2.73 -31.01 2.09
CA PHE A 507 -1.65 -31.23 1.13
C PHE A 507 -0.35 -30.51 1.57
N TYR A 508 -0.43 -29.27 2.02
CA TYR A 508 0.70 -28.54 2.60
C TYR A 508 1.35 -29.32 3.75
N ALA A 509 0.54 -29.85 4.66
CA ALA A 509 1.02 -30.60 5.82
C ALA A 509 1.64 -31.95 5.45
N LEU A 510 1.01 -32.69 4.54
CA LEU A 510 1.51 -33.98 4.08
C LEU A 510 2.79 -33.81 3.27
N TRP A 511 2.81 -32.89 2.30
CA TRP A 511 3.97 -32.64 1.45
C TRP A 511 5.17 -32.15 2.28
N ARG A 512 5.01 -31.03 2.98
CA ARG A 512 6.12 -30.46 3.76
C ARG A 512 6.47 -31.31 4.98
N GLY A 513 5.53 -32.10 5.50
CA GLY A 513 5.82 -33.08 6.54
C GLY A 513 6.78 -34.16 6.06
N SER A 514 6.76 -34.54 4.77
CA SER A 514 7.67 -35.55 4.20
C SER A 514 9.00 -34.99 3.67
N PHE A 515 9.02 -33.75 3.18
CA PHE A 515 10.21 -33.16 2.53
C PHE A 515 10.90 -32.06 3.35
N GLY A 516 10.25 -31.59 4.43
CA GLY A 516 10.72 -30.49 5.27
C GLY A 516 10.65 -29.11 4.62
N SER A 517 11.41 -28.92 3.55
CA SER A 517 11.52 -27.68 2.80
C SER A 517 10.27 -27.38 1.94
N THR A 518 10.30 -26.27 1.21
CA THR A 518 9.29 -25.91 0.20
C THR A 518 9.61 -26.52 -1.18
N ALA A 519 10.51 -27.51 -1.26
CA ALA A 519 10.92 -28.10 -2.52
C ALA A 519 9.72 -28.61 -3.33
N GLY A 520 9.60 -28.13 -4.57
CA GLY A 520 8.60 -28.56 -5.55
C GLY A 520 7.15 -28.10 -5.29
N ILE A 521 6.76 -27.79 -4.05
CA ILE A 521 5.34 -27.60 -3.70
C ILE A 521 4.67 -26.44 -4.45
N ASP A 522 5.37 -25.33 -4.63
CA ASP A 522 4.84 -24.20 -5.41
C ASP A 522 4.64 -24.59 -6.89
N GLY A 523 5.49 -25.48 -7.41
CA GLY A 523 5.42 -25.98 -8.78
C GLY A 523 4.13 -26.75 -9.04
N VAL A 524 3.63 -27.47 -8.03
CA VAL A 524 2.35 -28.19 -8.10
C VAL A 524 1.19 -27.22 -8.35
N TYR A 525 1.06 -26.19 -7.51
CA TYR A 525 -0.02 -25.20 -7.67
C TYR A 525 0.14 -24.36 -8.94
N ARG A 526 1.37 -24.03 -9.36
CA ARG A 526 1.60 -23.34 -10.64
C ARG A 526 1.15 -24.19 -11.81
N SER A 527 1.46 -25.48 -11.80
CA SER A 527 1.07 -26.43 -12.85
C SER A 527 -0.45 -26.56 -12.93
N LEU A 528 -1.13 -26.70 -11.78
CA LEU A 528 -2.58 -26.71 -11.67
C LEU A 528 -3.24 -25.47 -12.27
N MET A 529 -2.64 -24.29 -12.05
CA MET A 529 -3.19 -23.01 -12.49
C MET A 529 -2.82 -22.66 -13.93
N THR A 530 -2.02 -23.47 -14.64
CA THR A 530 -1.67 -23.18 -16.03
C THR A 530 -2.89 -23.16 -16.95
N HIS A 531 -2.79 -22.39 -18.04
CA HIS A 531 -3.84 -22.33 -19.05
C HIS A 531 -3.82 -23.52 -20.03
N VAL A 532 -2.75 -24.32 -20.02
CA VAL A 532 -2.63 -25.52 -20.85
C VAL A 532 -3.18 -26.69 -20.06
N VAL A 533 -4.29 -27.25 -20.54
CA VAL A 533 -5.01 -28.32 -19.87
C VAL A 533 -4.46 -29.66 -20.39
N GLU A 534 -4.00 -30.52 -19.49
CA GLU A 534 -3.79 -31.94 -19.81
C GLU A 534 -5.15 -32.60 -20.08
N GLU A 535 -5.21 -33.49 -21.07
CA GLU A 535 -6.46 -34.06 -21.58
C GLU A 535 -7.33 -34.65 -20.44
N GLY A 536 -8.52 -34.08 -20.23
CA GLY A 536 -9.46 -34.52 -19.19
C GLY A 536 -9.44 -33.73 -17.86
N MET A 537 -8.47 -32.83 -17.62
CA MET A 537 -8.43 -32.03 -16.40
C MET A 537 -9.27 -30.74 -16.49
N PRO A 538 -9.96 -30.31 -15.41
CA PRO A 538 -10.65 -29.03 -15.42
C PRO A 538 -9.66 -27.87 -15.27
N ARG A 539 -9.98 -26.73 -15.90
CA ARG A 539 -9.16 -25.52 -15.83
C ARG A 539 -9.43 -24.74 -14.54
N PHE A 540 -8.40 -24.53 -13.72
CA PHE A 540 -8.54 -23.83 -12.43
C PHE A 540 -8.42 -22.31 -12.53
N ALA A 541 -7.51 -21.80 -13.38
CA ALA A 541 -7.45 -20.38 -13.69
C ALA A 541 -8.76 -19.90 -14.34
N ARG A 542 -9.13 -18.64 -14.11
CA ARG A 542 -10.39 -18.06 -14.59
C ARG A 542 -10.49 -18.01 -16.11
N PHE A 543 -9.44 -17.52 -16.77
CA PHE A 543 -9.39 -17.08 -18.17
C PHE A 543 -10.59 -17.46 -19.06
N GLU A 544 -11.28 -16.44 -19.59
CA GLU A 544 -12.52 -16.53 -20.41
C GLU A 544 -13.76 -17.10 -19.71
N ARG A 545 -13.67 -17.49 -18.43
CA ARG A 545 -14.82 -17.94 -17.62
C ARG A 545 -15.30 -16.87 -16.66
N ASP A 546 -16.52 -17.08 -16.16
CA ASP A 546 -17.10 -16.26 -15.12
C ASP A 546 -16.40 -16.45 -13.77
N LEU A 547 -16.53 -15.44 -12.91
CA LEU A 547 -15.96 -15.48 -11.56
C LEU A 547 -16.66 -16.51 -10.67
N THR A 548 -17.93 -16.83 -10.96
CA THR A 548 -18.75 -17.84 -10.29
C THR A 548 -18.46 -19.26 -10.74
N GLU A 549 -17.88 -19.44 -11.93
CA GLU A 549 -17.55 -20.76 -12.45
C GLU A 549 -16.21 -21.22 -11.88
N VAL A 550 -16.22 -22.29 -11.10
CA VAL A 550 -15.03 -22.93 -10.54
C VAL A 550 -15.12 -24.45 -10.70
N PRO A 551 -14.00 -25.15 -10.91
CA PRO A 551 -13.99 -26.61 -10.84
C PRO A 551 -14.51 -27.13 -9.49
N PRO A 552 -15.11 -28.32 -9.45
CA PRO A 552 -15.46 -28.97 -8.19
C PRO A 552 -14.20 -29.28 -7.37
N VAL A 553 -14.28 -29.13 -6.06
CA VAL A 553 -13.17 -29.37 -5.12
C VAL A 553 -12.66 -30.81 -5.17
N GLU A 554 -13.50 -31.75 -5.58
CA GLU A 554 -13.14 -33.15 -5.80
C GLU A 554 -12.06 -33.30 -6.88
N ALA A 555 -12.06 -32.44 -7.90
CA ALA A 555 -11.00 -32.40 -8.91
C ALA A 555 -9.68 -31.87 -8.32
N LEU A 556 -9.74 -30.86 -7.45
CA LEU A 556 -8.57 -30.36 -6.72
C LEU A 556 -7.97 -31.46 -5.84
N GLN A 557 -8.82 -32.13 -5.06
CA GLN A 557 -8.40 -33.22 -4.18
C GLN A 557 -7.77 -34.37 -4.97
N SER A 558 -8.38 -34.75 -6.10
CA SER A 558 -7.85 -35.81 -6.97
C SER A 558 -6.47 -35.46 -7.50
N TYR A 559 -6.29 -34.24 -8.00
CA TYR A 559 -4.99 -33.74 -8.45
C TYR A 559 -3.94 -33.75 -7.34
N LEU A 560 -4.24 -33.16 -6.19
CA LEU A 560 -3.29 -33.09 -5.07
C LEU A 560 -2.90 -34.49 -4.54
N LYS A 561 -3.85 -35.44 -4.52
CA LYS A 561 -3.57 -36.85 -4.19
C LYS A 561 -2.64 -37.50 -5.21
N GLU A 562 -2.85 -37.26 -6.50
CA GLU A 562 -1.98 -37.77 -7.55
C GLU A 562 -0.56 -37.24 -7.45
N GLN A 563 -0.40 -35.96 -7.09
CA GLN A 563 0.92 -35.36 -6.86
C GLN A 563 1.65 -36.02 -5.68
N LEU A 564 0.96 -36.30 -4.56
CA LEU A 564 1.55 -37.09 -3.46
C LEU A 564 1.98 -38.49 -3.91
N ARG A 565 1.15 -39.17 -4.70
CA ARG A 565 1.46 -40.51 -5.25
C ARG A 565 2.66 -40.48 -6.18
N SER A 566 2.78 -39.47 -7.03
CA SER A 566 3.91 -39.31 -7.96
C SER A 566 5.25 -39.20 -7.23
N GLU A 567 5.23 -38.67 -6.00
CA GLU A 567 6.38 -38.58 -5.11
C GLU A 567 6.55 -39.80 -4.18
N GLY A 568 5.73 -40.85 -4.36
CA GLY A 568 5.82 -42.10 -3.61
C GLY A 568 5.12 -42.11 -2.25
N ILE A 569 4.14 -41.22 -2.04
CA ILE A 569 3.29 -41.19 -0.84
C ILE A 569 1.91 -41.72 -1.22
N TYR A 570 1.71 -43.04 -1.10
CA TYR A 570 0.47 -43.72 -1.49
C TYR A 570 -0.48 -43.93 -0.32
N ASP A 571 0.09 -44.24 0.83
CA ASP A 571 -0.64 -44.57 2.05
C ASP A 571 0.08 -44.04 3.31
N LYS A 572 -0.56 -44.33 4.44
CA LYS A 572 -0.11 -43.96 5.77
C LYS A 572 1.31 -44.44 6.08
N GLN A 573 1.66 -45.66 5.68
CA GLN A 573 2.94 -46.27 6.01
C GLN A 573 4.09 -45.50 5.35
N GLN A 574 3.99 -45.17 4.05
CA GLN A 574 5.07 -44.45 3.38
C GLN A 574 5.18 -43.01 3.87
N TRP A 575 4.05 -42.35 4.14
CA TRP A 575 4.09 -40.99 4.68
C TRP A 575 4.73 -40.94 6.06
N VAL A 576 4.30 -41.81 6.99
CA VAL A 576 4.83 -41.86 8.36
C VAL A 576 6.32 -42.17 8.35
N ALA A 577 6.78 -43.09 7.49
CA ALA A 577 8.20 -43.43 7.37
C ALA A 577 9.08 -42.22 7.01
N ARG A 578 8.57 -41.29 6.18
CA ARG A 578 9.28 -40.06 5.82
C ARG A 578 9.09 -38.96 6.86
N ALA A 579 7.86 -38.72 7.27
CA ALA A 579 7.49 -37.61 8.14
C ALA A 579 8.07 -37.76 9.55
N ALA A 580 8.17 -38.99 10.08
CA ALA A 580 8.75 -39.24 11.38
C ALA A 580 10.25 -38.88 11.46
N MET A 581 10.96 -38.92 10.33
CA MET A 581 12.38 -38.58 10.23
C MET A 581 12.63 -37.10 9.93
N THR A 582 11.61 -36.35 9.54
CA THR A 582 11.76 -34.96 9.10
C THR A 582 11.91 -34.01 10.31
N PRO A 583 12.94 -33.14 10.35
CA PRO A 583 13.12 -32.15 11.42
C PRO A 583 12.16 -30.95 11.24
N VAL A 584 10.87 -31.21 11.36
CA VAL A 584 9.80 -30.28 10.98
C VAL A 584 9.85 -28.92 11.70
N TYR A 585 10.33 -28.89 12.96
CA TYR A 585 10.48 -27.64 13.71
C TYR A 585 11.45 -26.66 13.03
N GLN A 586 12.55 -27.18 12.50
CA GLN A 586 13.59 -26.39 11.85
C GLN A 586 13.06 -25.78 10.54
N HIS A 587 12.19 -26.50 9.83
CA HIS A 587 11.69 -26.07 8.54
C HIS A 587 10.43 -25.18 8.60
N SER A 588 9.53 -25.41 9.56
CA SER A 588 8.32 -24.60 9.72
C SER A 588 7.65 -24.84 11.08
N LYS A 589 7.72 -23.82 11.95
CA LYS A 589 7.00 -23.83 13.24
C LYS A 589 5.47 -23.89 13.05
N PRO A 590 4.84 -23.14 12.13
CA PRO A 590 3.40 -23.26 11.88
C PRO A 590 3.01 -24.68 11.44
N LEU A 591 3.79 -25.31 10.55
CA LEU A 591 3.54 -26.71 10.16
C LEU A 591 3.64 -27.66 11.36
N THR A 592 4.67 -27.48 12.19
CA THR A 592 4.87 -28.29 13.40
C THR A 592 3.67 -28.17 14.36
N ARG A 593 3.16 -26.95 14.58
CA ARG A 593 1.95 -26.72 15.38
C ARG A 593 0.75 -27.44 14.78
N LEU A 594 0.52 -27.33 13.47
CA LEU A 594 -0.58 -28.00 12.79
C LEU A 594 -0.50 -29.53 12.94
N LEU A 595 0.69 -30.12 12.75
CA LEU A 595 0.88 -31.57 12.91
C LEU A 595 0.69 -32.03 14.35
N LEU A 596 1.15 -31.27 15.35
CA LEU A 596 0.93 -31.59 16.76
C LEU A 596 -0.57 -31.50 17.12
N LEU A 597 -1.27 -30.44 16.70
CA LEU A 597 -2.71 -30.32 16.90
C LEU A 597 -3.47 -31.45 16.19
N ALA A 598 -3.08 -31.81 14.97
CA ALA A 598 -3.66 -32.92 14.23
C ALA A 598 -3.45 -34.27 14.93
N ALA A 599 -2.21 -34.54 15.38
CA ALA A 599 -1.89 -35.76 16.12
C ALA A 599 -2.65 -35.86 17.45
N SER A 600 -3.00 -34.72 18.05
CA SER A 600 -3.70 -34.65 19.32
C SER A 600 -5.23 -34.62 19.20
N GLN A 601 -5.77 -34.52 17.99
CA GLN A 601 -7.21 -34.49 17.75
C GLN A 601 -7.86 -35.76 18.29
N ASN A 602 -8.75 -35.59 19.26
CA ASN A 602 -9.43 -36.67 19.98
C ASN A 602 -8.46 -37.70 20.58
N SER A 603 -7.25 -37.31 20.95
CA SER A 603 -6.25 -38.24 21.52
C SER A 603 -6.37 -38.39 23.03
N THR A 604 -5.84 -39.50 23.56
CA THR A 604 -5.72 -39.79 24.99
C THR A 604 -4.38 -40.48 25.27
N PRO A 605 -3.82 -40.38 26.49
CA PRO A 605 -2.63 -41.16 26.86
C PRO A 605 -2.80 -42.66 26.62
N ASP A 606 -1.74 -43.29 26.10
CA ASP A 606 -1.67 -44.74 25.87
C ASP A 606 -1.28 -45.46 27.16
N SER A 607 -2.22 -46.19 27.76
CA SER A 607 -1.98 -46.92 29.00
C SER A 607 -1.01 -48.10 28.84
N ALA A 608 -0.82 -48.61 27.62
CA ALA A 608 0.10 -49.72 27.35
C ALA A 608 1.53 -49.22 27.08
N THR A 609 1.70 -47.97 26.65
CA THR A 609 3.03 -47.40 26.35
C THR A 609 3.12 -45.95 26.85
N PRO A 610 3.50 -45.75 28.12
CA PRO A 610 3.56 -44.42 28.75
C PRO A 610 4.43 -43.43 27.97
N GLY A 611 3.94 -42.20 27.81
CA GLY A 611 4.56 -41.17 26.96
C GLY A 611 3.96 -41.06 25.56
N LEU A 612 3.25 -42.09 25.09
CA LEU A 612 2.54 -42.07 23.81
C LEU A 612 1.07 -41.72 23.98
N VAL A 613 0.43 -41.37 22.86
CA VAL A 613 -1.00 -41.14 22.74
C VAL A 613 -1.63 -42.13 21.77
N VAL A 614 -2.91 -42.42 21.97
CA VAL A 614 -3.77 -43.20 21.06
C VAL A 614 -5.02 -42.41 20.70
N ARG A 615 -5.72 -42.84 19.65
CA ARG A 615 -7.01 -42.28 19.26
C ARG A 615 -8.05 -42.60 20.34
N GLY A 616 -8.61 -41.56 20.94
CA GLY A 616 -9.75 -41.62 21.85
C GLY A 616 -11.08 -41.49 21.12
N LYS A 617 -12.14 -41.25 21.90
CA LYS A 617 -13.49 -41.03 21.37
C LYS A 617 -13.61 -39.61 20.79
N SER A 618 -14.53 -39.44 19.83
CA SER A 618 -14.88 -38.12 19.30
C SER A 618 -15.35 -37.18 20.41
N GLY A 619 -14.92 -35.92 20.37
CA GLY A 619 -15.24 -34.89 21.36
C GLY A 619 -14.37 -34.92 22.63
N LEU A 620 -13.40 -35.83 22.72
CA LEU A 620 -12.52 -35.91 23.90
C LEU A 620 -11.55 -34.73 23.99
N LEU A 621 -10.97 -34.33 22.85
CA LEU A 621 -10.00 -33.25 22.75
C LEU A 621 -10.04 -32.65 21.34
N GLU A 622 -10.81 -31.58 21.15
CA GLU A 622 -10.93 -30.90 19.87
C GLU A 622 -9.83 -29.85 19.73
N THR A 623 -8.86 -30.13 18.86
CA THR A 623 -7.64 -29.33 18.64
C THR A 623 -7.57 -28.73 17.24
N LEU A 624 -8.28 -29.30 16.27
CA LEU A 624 -8.36 -28.80 14.90
C LEU A 624 -9.44 -27.73 14.74
N GLU A 625 -9.41 -26.75 15.63
CA GLU A 625 -10.32 -25.61 15.65
C GLU A 625 -9.56 -24.28 15.60
N LEU A 626 -10.16 -23.26 14.98
CA LEU A 626 -9.53 -21.94 14.83
C LEU A 626 -9.26 -21.30 16.20
N GLU A 627 -10.18 -21.47 17.14
CA GLU A 627 -10.05 -21.03 18.52
C GLU A 627 -8.78 -21.60 19.15
N ARG A 628 -8.50 -22.88 18.92
CA ARG A 628 -7.30 -23.57 19.44
C ARG A 628 -6.02 -23.09 18.79
N TRP A 629 -6.05 -22.71 17.53
CA TRP A 629 -4.89 -22.13 16.86
C TRP A 629 -4.48 -20.77 17.47
N ASN A 630 -5.47 -19.96 17.84
CA ASN A 630 -5.25 -18.63 18.43
C ASN A 630 -5.10 -18.65 19.95
N ASP A 631 -5.40 -19.78 20.59
CA ASP A 631 -5.34 -19.94 22.04
C ASP A 631 -3.88 -20.03 22.52
N GLU A 632 -3.54 -19.18 23.49
CA GLU A 632 -2.20 -19.07 24.08
C GLU A 632 -1.66 -20.40 24.62
N ALA A 633 -2.52 -21.36 24.98
CA ALA A 633 -2.11 -22.69 25.47
C ALA A 633 -1.36 -23.50 24.42
N PHE A 634 -1.62 -23.21 23.15
CA PHE A 634 -1.10 -23.95 22.01
C PHE A 634 -0.17 -23.07 21.16
N ALA A 635 0.19 -21.89 21.66
CA ALA A 635 0.93 -20.88 20.90
C ALA A 635 2.40 -21.24 20.68
N THR A 636 3.04 -21.91 21.65
CA THR A 636 4.47 -22.21 21.58
C THR A 636 4.74 -23.71 21.51
N ILE A 637 5.85 -24.06 20.85
CA ILE A 637 6.34 -25.43 20.75
C ILE A 637 7.44 -25.57 21.80
N GLU A 638 7.31 -26.58 22.66
CA GLU A 638 8.32 -26.98 23.62
C GLU A 638 9.13 -28.15 23.06
N HIS A 639 10.45 -28.06 23.23
CA HIS A 639 11.39 -29.16 23.02
C HIS A 639 11.52 -29.94 24.32
N VAL A 640 10.97 -31.16 24.37
CA VAL A 640 11.02 -31.98 25.58
C VAL A 640 12.49 -32.19 25.97
N ALA A 641 13.30 -32.79 25.11
CA ALA A 641 14.75 -32.69 25.18
C ALA A 641 15.21 -31.37 24.55
N PRO A 642 15.96 -30.52 25.28
CA PRO A 642 16.33 -29.18 24.82
C PRO A 642 17.29 -29.21 23.63
N GLN A 643 17.31 -28.14 22.83
CA GLN A 643 18.27 -28.00 21.72
C GLN A 643 19.72 -27.86 22.19
N ALA A 644 19.93 -27.28 23.38
CA ALA A 644 21.23 -27.16 24.01
C ALA A 644 21.10 -27.63 25.47
N PRO A 645 21.53 -28.85 25.82
CA PRO A 645 21.44 -29.34 27.19
C PRO A 645 22.29 -28.47 28.13
N SER A 646 21.79 -28.22 29.34
CA SER A 646 22.55 -27.51 30.37
C SER A 646 23.70 -28.39 30.87
N SER A 647 24.81 -27.77 31.32
CA SER A 647 25.99 -28.48 31.85
C SER A 647 25.70 -29.40 33.04
N ASN A 648 24.53 -29.25 33.67
CA ASN A 648 24.10 -30.01 34.85
C ASN A 648 22.94 -30.98 34.58
N GLY A 649 22.45 -31.09 33.34
CA GLY A 649 21.28 -31.91 32.99
C GLY A 649 21.66 -33.26 32.39
N SER A 650 21.27 -34.36 33.04
CA SER A 650 21.44 -35.74 32.50
C SER A 650 20.37 -36.05 31.45
N TRP A 651 20.53 -35.51 30.24
CA TRP A 651 19.83 -36.04 29.07
C TRP A 651 20.64 -37.18 28.47
N ASN A 652 19.97 -38.18 27.90
CA ASN A 652 20.67 -39.27 27.23
C ASN A 652 21.49 -38.72 26.05
N ALA A 653 22.73 -39.20 25.90
CA ALA A 653 23.67 -38.69 24.90
C ALA A 653 23.23 -39.05 23.47
N ASP A 654 22.52 -40.18 23.31
CA ASP A 654 22.02 -40.67 22.03
C ASP A 654 21.13 -39.65 21.29
N LEU A 655 20.37 -38.85 22.04
CA LEU A 655 19.51 -37.78 21.54
C LEU A 655 20.25 -36.71 20.72
N TYR A 656 21.55 -36.55 20.96
CA TYR A 656 22.38 -35.49 20.38
C TYR A 656 23.40 -36.01 19.36
N GLU A 657 23.42 -37.32 19.11
CA GLU A 657 24.26 -37.92 18.06
C GLU A 657 23.79 -37.51 16.66
N ASP A 658 22.47 -37.42 16.47
CA ASP A 658 21.83 -36.85 15.28
C ASP A 658 21.24 -35.46 15.61
N PRO A 659 21.82 -34.36 15.10
CA PRO A 659 21.30 -33.01 15.30
C PRO A 659 19.86 -32.80 14.79
N GLU A 660 19.39 -33.62 13.85
CA GLU A 660 18.04 -33.51 13.31
C GLU A 660 16.99 -34.10 14.27
N LEU A 661 17.35 -35.14 15.04
CA LEU A 661 16.44 -35.86 15.94
C LEU A 661 15.74 -34.94 16.93
N ILE A 662 16.46 -34.00 17.51
CA ILE A 662 15.92 -33.02 18.46
C ILE A 662 14.80 -32.16 17.86
N ASN A 663 14.81 -31.95 16.54
CA ASN A 663 13.83 -31.13 15.83
C ASN A 663 12.70 -31.95 15.18
N ARG A 664 12.69 -33.28 15.37
CA ARG A 664 11.62 -34.18 14.92
C ARG A 664 10.42 -34.09 15.85
N ILE A 665 9.22 -34.33 15.29
CA ILE A 665 7.95 -34.14 16.01
C ILE A 665 7.83 -34.94 17.31
N GLY A 666 8.48 -36.11 17.40
CA GLY A 666 8.48 -36.94 18.60
C GLY A 666 9.18 -36.32 19.80
N ASN A 667 10.04 -35.32 19.61
CA ASN A 667 10.64 -34.55 20.72
C ASN A 667 9.82 -33.30 21.10
N LEU A 668 8.72 -33.04 20.41
CA LEU A 668 8.00 -31.76 20.50
C LEU A 668 6.63 -31.93 21.16
N THR A 669 6.20 -30.88 21.85
CA THR A 669 4.83 -30.73 22.35
C THR A 669 4.43 -29.25 22.32
N LEU A 670 3.16 -28.94 22.58
CA LEU A 670 2.71 -27.55 22.72
C LEU A 670 2.57 -27.19 24.20
N LEU A 671 3.01 -25.97 24.51
CA LEU A 671 2.87 -25.35 25.82
C LEU A 671 2.54 -23.86 25.66
N PRO A 672 1.90 -23.25 26.66
CA PRO A 672 1.85 -21.79 26.75
C PRO A 672 3.24 -21.20 27.05
N ALA A 673 3.43 -19.93 26.70
CA ALA A 673 4.76 -19.30 26.67
C ALA A 673 5.45 -19.27 28.04
N VAL A 674 4.69 -19.06 29.12
CA VAL A 674 5.21 -18.96 30.49
C VAL A 674 5.70 -20.31 30.99
N GLU A 675 4.93 -21.36 30.77
CA GLU A 675 5.22 -22.74 31.14
C GLU A 675 6.38 -23.29 30.30
N ASN A 676 6.41 -22.97 29.01
CA ASN A 676 7.52 -23.31 28.11
C ASN A 676 8.84 -22.66 28.59
N ALA A 677 8.81 -21.36 28.91
CA ALA A 677 9.96 -20.67 29.47
C ALA A 677 10.39 -21.23 30.84
N SER A 678 9.45 -21.70 31.66
CA SER A 678 9.74 -22.38 32.93
C SER A 678 10.38 -23.76 32.71
N ALA A 679 9.94 -24.51 31.69
CA ALA A 679 10.49 -25.81 31.31
C ALA A 679 11.96 -25.72 30.90
N SER A 680 12.27 -24.80 29.96
CA SER A 680 13.62 -24.47 29.50
C SER A 680 14.53 -25.70 29.31
N ASN A 681 15.80 -25.63 29.75
CA ASN A 681 16.79 -26.70 29.64
C ASN A 681 16.84 -27.59 30.89
N ARG A 682 15.73 -27.70 31.63
CA ARG A 682 15.65 -28.57 32.82
C ARG A 682 15.88 -30.04 32.45
N ALA A 683 16.36 -30.81 33.41
CA ALA A 683 16.49 -32.26 33.27
C ALA A 683 15.11 -32.93 33.13
N TRP A 684 15.07 -34.10 32.48
CA TRP A 684 13.83 -34.82 32.18
C TRP A 684 12.93 -35.03 33.40
N HIS A 685 13.47 -35.49 34.53
CA HIS A 685 12.69 -35.74 35.74
C HIS A 685 11.98 -34.48 36.28
N LEU A 686 12.58 -33.29 36.13
CA LEU A 686 11.97 -32.02 36.51
C LEU A 686 10.89 -31.59 35.50
N LYS A 687 11.15 -31.74 34.19
CA LYS A 687 10.13 -31.46 33.16
C LYS A 687 8.93 -32.38 33.33
N ARG A 688 9.16 -33.67 33.58
CA ARG A 688 8.11 -34.66 33.84
C ARG A 688 7.27 -34.29 35.06
N LEU A 689 7.90 -33.89 36.16
CA LEU A 689 7.19 -33.42 37.36
C LEU A 689 6.30 -32.21 37.04
N MET A 690 6.85 -31.25 36.29
CA MET A 690 6.11 -30.07 35.87
C MET A 690 4.93 -30.46 34.96
N PHE A 691 5.14 -31.34 33.98
CA PHE A 691 4.07 -31.84 33.10
C PHE A 691 2.98 -32.56 33.86
N ARG A 692 3.33 -33.38 34.87
CA ARG A 692 2.36 -34.08 35.72
C ARG A 692 1.46 -33.11 36.48
N ALA A 693 2.03 -32.03 37.01
CA ALA A 693 1.26 -31.02 37.71
C ALA A 693 0.43 -30.14 36.74
N LEU A 694 0.96 -29.79 35.57
CA LEU A 694 0.24 -29.04 34.53
C LEU A 694 -0.93 -29.83 33.90
N SER A 695 -0.85 -31.16 33.91
CA SER A 695 -1.90 -32.06 33.42
C SER A 695 -2.72 -32.70 34.53
N ALA A 696 -2.68 -32.18 35.76
CA ALA A 696 -3.51 -32.66 36.86
C ALA A 696 -4.95 -32.15 36.71
N ALA A 697 -5.95 -32.99 36.99
CA ALA A 697 -7.35 -32.62 36.76
C ALA A 697 -7.85 -31.60 37.80
N THR A 698 -7.20 -31.54 38.96
CA THR A 698 -7.55 -30.61 40.05
C THR A 698 -6.32 -29.88 40.58
N VAL A 699 -6.53 -28.70 41.18
CA VAL A 699 -5.49 -27.94 41.88
C VAL A 699 -4.89 -28.77 43.02
N GLU A 700 -5.73 -29.51 43.75
CA GLU A 700 -5.30 -30.38 44.86
C GLU A 700 -4.34 -31.49 44.38
N GLU A 701 -4.63 -32.12 43.23
CA GLU A 701 -3.74 -33.12 42.63
C GLU A 701 -2.40 -32.51 42.19
N ALA A 702 -2.42 -31.31 41.62
CA ALA A 702 -1.22 -30.58 41.24
C ALA A 702 -0.36 -30.24 42.48
N GLU A 703 -0.98 -29.70 43.53
CA GLU A 703 -0.29 -29.34 44.78
C GLU A 703 0.28 -30.56 45.48
N LYS A 704 -0.49 -31.66 45.55
CA LYS A 704 0.00 -32.92 46.11
C LYS A 704 1.21 -33.45 45.34
N THR A 705 1.16 -33.41 44.00
CA THR A 705 2.27 -33.82 43.15
C THR A 705 3.55 -33.02 43.44
N LEU A 706 3.42 -31.70 43.61
CA LEU A 706 4.54 -30.83 43.94
C LEU A 706 5.08 -31.07 45.36
N ALA A 707 4.19 -31.26 46.34
CA ALA A 707 4.57 -31.53 47.73
C ALA A 707 5.29 -32.89 47.89
N ASP A 708 4.77 -33.94 47.25
CA ASP A 708 5.38 -35.28 47.27
C ASP A 708 6.77 -35.27 46.63
N ALA A 709 6.95 -34.50 45.55
CA ALA A 709 8.25 -34.34 44.91
C ALA A 709 9.24 -33.54 45.78
N GLU A 710 8.78 -32.48 46.45
CA GLU A 710 9.62 -31.73 47.38
C GLU A 710 10.08 -32.60 48.57
N ALA A 711 9.22 -33.49 49.08
CA ALA A 711 9.56 -34.46 50.11
C ALA A 711 10.64 -35.46 49.66
N GLN A 712 10.72 -35.73 48.35
CA GLN A 712 11.74 -36.58 47.72
C GLN A 712 13.00 -35.80 47.30
N GLY A 713 13.10 -34.51 47.65
CA GLY A 713 14.23 -33.65 47.32
C GLY A 713 14.21 -33.06 45.90
N LEU A 714 13.12 -33.25 45.14
CA LEU A 714 12.94 -32.71 43.80
C LEU A 714 12.21 -31.36 43.87
N ARG A 715 12.94 -30.25 43.65
CA ARG A 715 12.38 -28.89 43.74
C ARG A 715 12.36 -28.20 42.37
N LEU A 716 11.21 -27.63 41.99
CA LEU A 716 11.08 -26.84 40.76
C LEU A 716 11.58 -25.39 40.92
N GLY A 717 11.92 -24.94 42.12
CA GLY A 717 12.20 -23.54 42.45
C GLY A 717 10.91 -22.74 42.69
N SER A 718 10.98 -21.67 43.50
CA SER A 718 9.80 -20.94 43.98
C SER A 718 8.93 -20.36 42.85
N GLY A 719 9.54 -19.76 41.82
CA GLY A 719 8.80 -19.17 40.70
C GLY A 719 8.10 -20.20 39.80
N ALA A 720 8.69 -21.37 39.58
CA ALA A 720 8.09 -22.40 38.73
C ALA A 720 6.90 -23.10 39.40
N GLY A 721 6.93 -23.26 40.73
CA GLY A 721 5.80 -23.78 41.48
C GLY A 721 4.58 -22.85 41.40
N GLU A 722 4.78 -21.53 41.42
CA GLU A 722 3.71 -20.56 41.26
C GLU A 722 3.10 -20.57 39.85
N ILE A 723 3.95 -20.67 38.81
CA ILE A 723 3.50 -20.83 37.41
C ILE A 723 2.56 -22.04 37.27
N VAL A 724 2.95 -23.20 37.83
CA VAL A 724 2.13 -24.42 37.75
C VAL A 724 0.79 -24.27 38.49
N ARG A 725 0.74 -23.56 39.63
CA ARG A 725 -0.52 -23.34 40.37
C ARG A 725 -1.51 -22.42 39.64
N GLN A 726 -0.99 -21.47 38.86
CA GLN A 726 -1.80 -20.51 38.10
C GLN A 726 -2.16 -21.02 36.70
N ALA A 727 -1.44 -22.04 36.21
CA ALA A 727 -1.70 -22.63 34.92
C ALA A 727 -3.08 -23.31 34.87
N ARG A 728 -3.74 -23.19 33.72
CA ARG A 728 -4.91 -24.02 33.39
C ARG A 728 -4.49 -25.47 33.10
N TYR A 729 -5.45 -26.37 33.07
CA TYR A 729 -5.24 -27.75 32.65
C TYR A 729 -4.65 -27.85 31.23
N LEU A 730 -3.51 -28.54 31.09
CA LEU A 730 -2.81 -28.76 29.81
C LEU A 730 -2.83 -30.24 29.40
N PRO A 731 -3.81 -30.68 28.57
CA PRO A 731 -3.97 -32.10 28.23
C PRO A 731 -2.83 -32.67 27.37
N LEU A 732 -2.16 -31.84 26.57
CA LEU A 732 -1.13 -32.30 25.61
C LEU A 732 0.13 -32.88 26.25
N VAL A 733 0.39 -32.54 27.52
CA VAL A 733 1.54 -33.07 28.26
C VAL A 733 1.16 -34.23 29.19
N ALA A 734 -0.12 -34.62 29.25
CA ALA A 734 -0.60 -35.70 30.12
C ALA A 734 0.06 -37.05 29.80
N ALA A 735 0.20 -37.39 28.52
CA ALA A 735 0.88 -38.62 28.11
C ALA A 735 2.36 -38.61 28.51
N LEU A 736 3.04 -37.46 28.31
CA LEU A 736 4.45 -37.29 28.64
C LEU A 736 4.71 -37.45 30.14
N ALA A 737 3.79 -36.94 30.98
CA ALA A 737 3.87 -37.02 32.42
C ALA A 737 3.83 -38.46 32.98
N GLN A 738 3.34 -39.43 32.20
CA GLN A 738 3.24 -40.83 32.60
C GLN A 738 4.53 -41.62 32.33
N ARG A 739 5.47 -41.09 31.54
CA ARG A 739 6.72 -41.79 31.20
C ARG A 739 7.73 -41.70 32.36
N GLU A 740 7.87 -42.78 33.10
CA GLU A 740 8.84 -42.88 34.20
C GLU A 740 10.29 -43.11 33.72
N GLU A 741 10.45 -43.74 32.55
CA GLU A 741 11.74 -44.05 31.91
C GLU A 741 12.48 -42.81 31.38
N GLU A 742 13.76 -42.97 31.03
CA GLU A 742 14.56 -41.94 30.38
C GLU A 742 13.99 -41.55 29.00
N TRP A 743 14.25 -40.30 28.60
CA TRP A 743 13.95 -39.81 27.27
C TRP A 743 15.13 -40.17 26.35
N THR A 744 14.94 -41.12 25.44
CA THR A 744 15.99 -41.68 24.58
C THR A 744 15.71 -41.39 23.10
N ALA A 745 16.72 -41.54 22.24
CA ALA A 745 16.57 -41.42 20.80
C ALA A 745 15.53 -42.40 20.26
N GLU A 746 15.58 -43.68 20.69
CA GLU A 746 14.62 -44.72 20.31
C GLU A 746 13.17 -44.32 20.65
N PHE A 747 12.95 -43.73 21.83
CA PHE A 747 11.61 -43.29 22.22
C PHE A 747 11.14 -42.08 21.38
N VAL A 748 12.02 -41.14 21.07
CA VAL A 748 11.69 -40.00 20.18
C VAL A 748 11.30 -40.50 18.80
N GLU A 749 11.96 -41.53 18.27
CA GLU A 749 11.60 -42.14 16.98
C GLU A 749 10.24 -42.84 17.04
N ALA A 750 10.00 -43.67 18.06
CA ALA A 750 8.72 -44.34 18.26
C ALA A 750 7.57 -43.33 18.43
N ARG A 751 7.80 -42.24 19.18
CA ARG A 751 6.83 -41.15 19.35
C ARG A 751 6.63 -40.38 18.06
N SER A 752 7.67 -40.14 17.27
CA SER A 752 7.55 -39.49 15.96
C SER A 752 6.65 -40.31 15.03
N GLN A 753 6.87 -41.62 14.95
CA GLN A 753 6.01 -42.52 14.17
C GLN A 753 4.55 -42.49 14.66
N ARG A 754 4.32 -42.52 15.98
CA ARG A 754 2.98 -42.47 16.57
C ARG A 754 2.26 -41.15 16.26
N LEU A 755 2.92 -40.02 16.45
CA LEU A 755 2.32 -38.70 16.21
C LEU A 755 2.04 -38.47 14.74
N CYS A 756 2.97 -38.83 13.84
CA CYS A 756 2.72 -38.79 12.41
C CYS A 756 1.54 -39.70 12.05
N SER A 757 1.50 -40.93 12.56
CA SER A 757 0.37 -41.85 12.33
C SER A 757 -0.99 -41.24 12.68
N LEU A 758 -1.10 -40.55 13.81
CA LEU A 758 -2.34 -39.87 14.21
C LEU A 758 -2.61 -38.60 13.38
N ALA A 759 -1.59 -37.82 13.05
CA ALA A 759 -1.72 -36.64 12.20
C ALA A 759 -2.21 -37.01 10.79
N TRP A 760 -1.75 -38.12 10.24
CA TRP A 760 -2.25 -38.67 8.97
C TRP A 760 -3.75 -38.95 9.05
N ASP A 761 -4.21 -39.65 10.08
CA ASP A 761 -5.62 -40.01 10.25
C ASP A 761 -6.52 -38.77 10.39
N ALA A 762 -5.99 -37.70 10.99
CA ALA A 762 -6.73 -36.45 11.18
C ALA A 762 -6.77 -35.58 9.92
N LEU A 763 -5.68 -35.53 9.13
CA LEU A 763 -5.53 -34.62 8.00
C LEU A 763 -5.91 -35.23 6.65
N THR A 764 -5.74 -36.53 6.43
CA THR A 764 -6.06 -37.14 5.13
C THR A 764 -7.55 -37.09 4.75
N PRO A 765 -8.53 -37.12 5.69
CA PRO A 765 -9.93 -36.86 5.35
C PRO A 765 -10.16 -35.46 4.76
N TRP A 766 -9.32 -34.48 5.09
CA TRP A 766 -9.41 -33.12 4.53
C TRP A 766 -9.04 -33.08 3.04
N LEU A 767 -8.27 -34.06 2.58
CA LEU A 767 -7.86 -34.24 1.18
C LEU A 767 -8.74 -35.28 0.45
N GLY A 768 -9.84 -35.73 1.06
CA GLY A 768 -10.75 -36.70 0.46
C GLY A 768 -10.15 -38.11 0.33
N PHE A 769 -9.30 -38.53 1.25
CA PHE A 769 -9.05 -39.96 1.47
C PHE A 769 -10.23 -40.56 2.24
N GLU A 770 -10.60 -41.79 1.89
CA GLU A 770 -11.55 -42.55 2.71
C GLU A 770 -10.88 -42.91 4.06
N PRO A 771 -11.62 -42.79 5.18
CA PRO A 771 -11.09 -42.95 6.54
C PRO A 771 -10.69 -44.37 6.91
#